data_AF-A0A947SLM8-F1
#
_entry.id   AF-A0A947SLM8-F1
#
_cell.length_a   1.000
_cell.length_b   1.000
_cell.length_c   1.000
_cell.angle_alpha   90.00
_cell.angle_beta   90.00
_cell.angle_gamma   90.00
#
_symmetry.space_group_name_H-M   'P 1'
#
loop_
_entity.id
_entity.type
_entity.pdbx_description
1 polymer ?
#
loop_
_entity_poly.entity_id
_entity_poly.type
_entity_poly.pdbx_seq_one_letter_code
_entity_poly.pdbx_strand_id
1 'polypeptide(L)'
;MAKHKVVEAMSGCKIIETKKSRIMVGCPSDILKILLKKEIEIPDVIVLPTFFYLYGVVQANLEFILYYLLFAKNYLAQGKKLTVIGSESEIDRMRKILRICFLGPAEEEMVSWNIPRTIVNRTLKLAQHLGLKKPGTKEVALIDDLIDFLPYKNKKRMLGNISIEWVDINVFRFKEEKEETLVDINIAEAQKPPIPIPAPKEHIPRSVLGATALSKCATGFDQTGYTVGLIFWANGMAISVDGVSWMKEHLRVMGISPDEIRAHIITHIHDDHSNITDLIVDGKKFPLISDRLGYECLAKKLSLVLDISGEEIKKMIELIEIRPGEPLHWHGATIEIWPTVHPIPTFGVKITVANKSIMYSGDTVYGKKLKELLDAGAIGQELHDAVRDAPQKTDGLVFHDAGDGAVHPGLEEIATLASKTNSPVIPTHIQDIPKKLAHQFQPISAGQTWEIIPQNAWQAGELLQVLETPLLSGIEKNWRAAVISQGAVKEYSKGETIVEREGTGKRVYIIISGSARVLDEIKEEIAQLWTGDFFGEMAVMYDKPRNATIIATSPLKVLELPGDIFLEMAKSTGLYDSLLAIHQVRPMFLRFPTIKNLPFSVQNKIYSVATKVRVEAGDIIIRRGEVGDSLYGILRGKVNVVLNDRRLATLYRGHLFGEMALLENGIRTANVIAETDSELFIIPRENFDKLLGDTPLLRYILRMLIKDRQN
;
A
#
# COMPACT_ATOMS: atom_id res chain seq x y z
N MET A 1 -3.58 38.97 16.90
CA MET A 1 -3.74 37.82 17.79
C MET A 1 -2.45 37.03 17.74
N ALA A 2 -1.89 36.65 18.89
CA ALA A 2 -0.75 35.75 18.93
C ALA A 2 -1.18 34.38 18.35
N LYS A 3 -0.25 33.65 17.75
CA LYS A 3 -0.51 32.33 17.15
C LYS A 3 0.41 31.33 17.83
N HIS A 4 -0.10 30.12 18.03
CA HIS A 4 0.73 29.00 18.46
C HIS A 4 1.81 28.75 17.41
N LYS A 5 2.97 28.26 17.85
CA LYS A 5 4.00 27.80 16.93
C LYS A 5 3.54 26.48 16.31
N VAL A 6 3.55 26.42 14.98
CA VAL A 6 3.20 25.21 14.22
C VAL A 6 4.43 24.75 13.46
N VAL A 7 4.79 23.48 13.64
CA VAL A 7 5.90 22.83 12.96
C VAL A 7 5.34 21.76 12.04
N GLU A 8 5.63 21.84 10.75
CA GLU A 8 5.33 20.75 9.83
C GLU A 8 6.36 19.63 10.01
N ALA A 9 5.90 18.49 10.53
CA ALA A 9 6.78 17.34 10.76
C ALA A 9 7.07 16.62 9.44
N MET A 10 6.00 16.37 8.68
CA MET A 10 5.99 15.94 7.28
C MET A 10 4.63 16.27 6.68
N SER A 11 4.48 16.14 5.36
CA SER A 11 3.18 16.31 4.70
C SER A 11 2.11 15.45 5.41
N GLY A 12 0.90 15.97 5.60
CA GLY A 12 -0.16 15.30 6.37
C GLY A 12 0.02 15.32 7.89
N CYS A 13 1.09 15.91 8.44
CA CYS A 13 1.34 15.99 9.88
C CYS A 13 1.91 17.32 10.34
N LYS A 14 1.22 17.97 11.28
CA LYS A 14 1.66 19.20 11.92
C LYS A 14 1.67 19.06 13.44
N ILE A 15 2.67 19.63 14.07
CA ILE A 15 2.81 19.69 15.53
C ILE A 15 2.53 21.12 15.96
N ILE A 16 1.67 21.25 16.96
CA ILE A 16 1.29 22.51 17.57
C ILE A 16 1.98 22.57 18.93
N GLU A 17 2.85 23.55 19.10
CA GLU A 17 3.45 23.88 20.39
C GLU A 17 2.54 24.89 21.09
N THR A 18 1.84 24.42 22.13
CA THR A 18 1.09 25.28 23.06
C THR A 18 1.97 25.59 24.26
N LYS A 19 1.50 26.46 25.17
CA LYS A 19 2.29 26.82 26.37
C LYS A 19 2.59 25.63 27.29
N LYS A 20 1.77 24.58 27.26
CA LYS A 20 1.84 23.44 28.19
C LYS A 20 1.90 22.05 27.54
N SER A 21 1.60 21.95 26.25
CA SER A 21 1.48 20.66 25.56
C SER A 21 1.94 20.76 24.11
N ARG A 22 2.40 19.63 23.56
CA ARG A 22 2.58 19.45 22.12
C ARG A 22 1.43 18.60 21.61
N ILE A 23 0.76 19.05 20.55
CA ILE A 23 -0.35 18.32 19.95
C ILE A 23 0.05 17.96 18.53
N MET A 24 0.00 16.67 18.19
CA MET A 24 0.20 16.20 16.82
C MET A 24 -1.15 16.14 16.10
N VAL A 25 -1.23 16.69 14.90
CA VAL A 25 -2.43 16.65 14.05
C VAL A 25 -2.07 15.86 12.80
N GLY A 26 -2.73 14.72 12.61
CA GLY A 26 -2.34 13.71 11.62
C GLY A 26 -1.25 12.77 12.14
N CYS A 27 -1.17 11.55 11.59
CA CYS A 27 -0.19 10.54 11.99
C CYS A 27 0.18 9.64 10.79
N PRO A 28 0.80 10.18 9.73
CA PRO A 28 1.14 9.42 8.53
C PRO A 28 2.16 8.31 8.80
N SER A 29 2.21 7.30 7.94
CA SER A 29 3.21 6.23 8.02
C SER A 29 4.63 6.77 8.17
N ASP A 30 5.43 6.12 9.02
CA ASP A 30 6.82 6.47 9.37
C ASP A 30 7.02 7.81 10.09
N ILE A 31 5.96 8.49 10.54
CA ILE A 31 6.09 9.76 11.28
C ILE A 31 7.02 9.63 12.50
N LEU A 32 6.95 8.52 13.24
CA LEU A 32 7.81 8.28 14.40
C LEU A 32 9.29 8.42 14.05
N LYS A 33 9.73 7.80 12.95
CA LYS A 33 11.12 7.85 12.49
C LYS A 33 11.56 9.28 12.21
N ILE A 34 10.66 10.10 11.66
CA ILE A 34 10.94 11.51 11.38
C ILE A 34 11.02 12.34 12.65
N LEU A 35 10.14 12.09 13.63
CA LEU A 35 10.21 12.76 14.93
C LEU A 35 11.53 12.45 15.62
N LEU A 36 11.92 11.17 15.66
CA LEU A 36 13.17 10.74 16.28
C LEU A 36 14.40 11.32 15.55
N LYS A 37 14.41 11.32 14.21
CA LYS A 37 15.50 11.89 13.39
C LYS A 37 15.64 13.40 13.55
N LYS A 38 14.53 14.11 13.75
CA LYS A 38 14.52 15.57 14.00
C LYS A 38 14.67 15.91 15.49
N GLU A 39 14.85 14.91 16.36
CA GLU A 39 14.91 15.07 17.82
C GLU A 39 13.68 15.81 18.39
N ILE A 40 12.53 15.66 17.74
CA ILE A 40 11.28 16.23 18.21
C ILE A 40 10.68 15.27 19.24
N GLU A 41 10.42 15.79 20.44
CA GLU A 41 9.70 15.03 21.47
C GLU A 41 8.34 14.59 20.93
N ILE A 42 8.08 13.29 21.04
CA ILE A 42 6.87 12.65 20.51
C ILE A 42 5.67 13.12 21.33
N PRO A 43 4.68 13.79 20.70
CA PRO A 43 3.49 14.25 21.39
C PRO A 43 2.67 13.10 21.96
N ASP A 44 2.15 13.27 23.18
CA ASP A 44 1.24 12.37 23.86
C ASP A 44 -0.24 12.71 23.61
N VAL A 45 -0.51 13.72 22.77
CA VAL A 45 -1.84 14.11 22.30
C VAL A 45 -1.86 14.10 20.78
N ILE A 46 -2.76 13.31 20.20
CA ILE A 46 -2.94 13.16 18.76
C ILE A 46 -4.37 13.50 18.35
N VAL A 47 -4.52 14.39 17.37
CA VAL A 47 -5.76 14.66 16.66
C VAL A 47 -5.76 13.83 15.37
N LEU A 48 -6.74 12.94 15.24
CA LEU A 48 -6.89 12.07 14.08
C LEU A 48 -7.26 12.87 12.82
N PRO A 49 -6.76 12.48 11.63
CA PRO A 49 -7.24 13.03 10.38
C PRO A 49 -8.67 12.55 10.09
N THR A 50 -9.40 13.28 9.26
CA THR A 50 -10.75 12.90 8.82
C THR A 50 -10.73 11.59 8.00
N PHE A 51 -9.66 11.36 7.22
CA PHE A 51 -9.44 10.14 6.46
C PHE A 51 -8.16 9.44 6.90
N PHE A 52 -8.23 8.12 7.11
CA PHE A 52 -7.07 7.32 7.55
C PHE A 52 -6.16 6.91 6.41
N TYR A 53 -6.55 7.14 5.16
CA TYR A 53 -5.73 6.84 3.99
C TYR A 53 -5.93 7.92 2.91
N LEU A 54 -4.83 8.44 2.37
CA LEU A 54 -4.83 9.46 1.33
C LEU A 54 -3.61 9.30 0.41
N TYR A 55 -3.82 9.34 -0.90
CA TYR A 55 -2.78 9.30 -1.95
C TYR A 55 -1.68 8.24 -1.76
N GLY A 56 -2.04 6.98 -1.51
CA GLY A 56 -1.05 5.91 -1.36
C GLY A 56 -0.59 5.66 0.07
N VAL A 57 -0.96 6.50 1.03
CA VAL A 57 -0.34 6.49 2.37
C VAL A 57 -1.39 6.50 3.47
N VAL A 58 -1.22 5.65 4.48
CA VAL A 58 -2.01 5.68 5.71
C VAL A 58 -1.67 6.95 6.49
N GLN A 59 -2.69 7.74 6.82
CA GLN A 59 -2.59 9.03 7.52
C GLN A 59 -2.85 8.93 9.04
N ALA A 60 -3.28 7.76 9.52
CA ALA A 60 -3.59 7.50 10.92
C ALA A 60 -2.88 6.22 11.43
N ASN A 61 -1.57 6.16 11.27
CA ASN A 61 -0.72 5.06 11.70
C ASN A 61 -0.23 5.29 13.15
N LEU A 62 -1.02 4.86 14.14
CA LEU A 62 -0.74 5.09 15.57
C LEU A 62 0.07 3.96 16.24
N GLU A 63 0.18 2.79 15.61
CA GLU A 63 0.75 1.58 16.22
C GLU A 63 2.16 1.85 16.78
N PHE A 64 3.06 2.38 15.95
CA PHE A 64 4.44 2.62 16.36
C PHE A 64 4.61 3.78 17.33
N ILE A 65 3.76 4.80 17.26
CA ILE A 65 3.74 5.85 18.29
C ILE A 65 3.40 5.24 19.64
N LEU A 66 2.35 4.41 19.70
CA LEU A 66 1.96 3.71 20.91
C LEU A 66 3.10 2.80 21.40
N TYR A 67 3.68 1.97 20.54
CA TYR A 67 4.76 1.04 20.92
C TYR A 67 5.98 1.78 21.45
N TYR A 68 6.36 2.91 20.86
CA TYR A 68 7.44 3.73 21.37
C TYR A 68 7.13 4.25 22.78
N LEU A 69 5.93 4.79 23.01
CA LEU A 69 5.53 5.28 24.33
C LEU A 69 5.50 4.17 25.38
N LEU A 70 5.03 2.98 25.00
CA LEU A 70 4.96 1.82 25.89
C LEU A 70 6.35 1.25 26.21
N PHE A 71 7.17 0.95 25.21
CA PHE A 71 8.40 0.17 25.38
C PHE A 71 9.66 1.02 25.51
N ALA A 72 9.75 2.16 24.82
CA ALA A 72 10.91 3.05 24.93
C ALA A 72 10.74 4.10 26.03
N LYS A 73 9.50 4.49 26.35
CA LYS A 73 9.20 5.49 27.40
C LYS A 73 8.51 4.92 28.63
N ASN A 74 8.18 3.63 28.68
CA ASN A 74 7.56 2.98 29.85
C ASN A 74 6.28 3.68 30.34
N TYR A 75 5.43 4.19 29.43
CA TYR A 75 4.22 4.94 29.78
C TYR A 75 3.29 4.16 30.72
N LEU A 76 3.07 2.87 30.43
CA LEU A 76 2.19 2.03 31.23
C LEU A 76 2.68 1.91 32.69
N ALA A 77 3.98 1.72 32.89
CA ALA A 77 4.56 1.63 34.24
C ALA A 77 4.48 2.96 35.01
N GLN A 78 4.41 4.09 34.29
CA GLN A 78 4.22 5.43 34.86
C GLN A 78 2.75 5.79 35.08
N GLY A 79 1.79 4.94 34.68
CA GLY A 79 0.37 5.28 34.68
C GLY A 79 -0.01 6.38 33.68
N LYS A 80 0.82 6.63 32.67
CA LYS A 80 0.56 7.59 31.59
C LYS A 80 -0.12 6.90 30.41
N LYS A 81 -0.91 7.67 29.68
CA LYS A 81 -1.63 7.20 28.49
C LYS A 81 -1.43 8.16 27.32
N LEU A 82 -1.56 7.63 26.11
CA LEU A 82 -1.69 8.43 24.91
C LEU A 82 -3.11 9.03 24.86
N THR A 83 -3.26 10.30 24.51
CA THR A 83 -4.57 10.92 24.29
C THR A 83 -4.87 10.99 22.79
N VAL A 84 -6.03 10.50 22.38
CA VAL A 84 -6.48 10.51 20.97
C VAL A 84 -7.81 11.25 20.84
N ILE A 85 -7.85 12.25 19.96
CA ILE A 85 -9.00 13.11 19.71
C ILE A 85 -9.47 12.91 18.26
N GLY A 86 -10.78 12.79 18.06
CA GLY A 86 -11.38 12.58 16.74
C GLY A 86 -12.91 12.56 16.82
N SER A 87 -13.59 12.28 15.71
CA SER A 87 -15.02 11.96 15.72
C SER A 87 -15.27 10.61 16.41
N GLU A 88 -16.52 10.34 16.83
CA GLU A 88 -16.87 9.05 17.45
C GLU A 88 -16.56 7.86 16.52
N SER A 89 -16.83 8.02 15.22
CA SER A 89 -16.54 7.01 14.19
C SER A 89 -15.03 6.79 14.01
N GLU A 90 -14.24 7.87 13.90
CA GLU A 90 -12.78 7.76 13.80
C GLU A 90 -12.17 7.08 15.01
N ILE A 91 -12.62 7.45 16.22
CA ILE A 91 -12.15 6.86 17.47
C ILE A 91 -12.51 5.38 17.56
N ASP A 92 -13.75 5.01 17.22
CA ASP A 92 -14.17 3.61 17.25
C ASP A 92 -13.34 2.75 16.28
N ARG A 93 -13.10 3.24 15.06
CA ARG A 93 -12.23 2.56 14.09
C ARG A 93 -10.80 2.45 14.59
N MET A 94 -10.21 3.53 15.09
CA MET A 94 -8.85 3.52 15.63
C MET A 94 -8.70 2.57 16.82
N ARG A 95 -9.65 2.59 17.76
CA ARG A 95 -9.68 1.64 18.88
C ARG A 95 -9.69 0.19 18.38
N LYS A 96 -10.50 -0.13 17.37
CA LYS A 96 -10.59 -1.47 16.79
C LYS A 96 -9.32 -1.89 16.05
N ILE A 97 -8.67 -0.97 15.32
CA ILE A 97 -7.38 -1.20 14.65
C ILE A 97 -6.32 -1.55 15.70
N LEU A 98 -6.13 -0.69 16.70
CA LEU A 98 -5.14 -0.92 17.74
C LEU A 98 -5.45 -2.19 18.54
N ARG A 99 -6.73 -2.50 18.79
CA ARG A 99 -7.14 -3.73 19.49
C ARG A 99 -6.73 -4.98 18.70
N ILE A 100 -7.02 -5.04 17.39
CA ILE A 100 -6.68 -6.23 16.62
C ILE A 100 -5.16 -6.40 16.45
N CYS A 101 -4.41 -5.30 16.31
CA CYS A 101 -2.95 -5.34 16.21
C CYS A 101 -2.27 -5.63 17.56
N PHE A 102 -2.82 -5.17 18.69
CA PHE A 102 -2.17 -5.36 19.99
C PHE A 102 -2.63 -6.63 20.73
N LEU A 103 -3.91 -6.98 20.63
CA LEU A 103 -4.54 -8.07 21.39
C LEU A 103 -4.95 -9.25 20.51
N GLY A 104 -4.90 -9.09 19.19
CA GLY A 104 -5.31 -10.12 18.24
C GLY A 104 -6.84 -10.15 18.06
N PRO A 105 -7.36 -11.09 17.27
CA PRO A 105 -8.81 -11.23 17.08
C PRO A 105 -9.49 -11.73 18.36
N ALA A 106 -10.72 -11.26 18.59
CA ALA A 106 -11.54 -11.72 19.71
C ALA A 106 -12.05 -13.14 19.47
N GLU A 107 -12.48 -13.83 20.52
CA GLU A 107 -13.02 -15.17 20.43
C GLU A 107 -14.28 -15.21 19.53
N GLU A 108 -15.19 -14.27 19.72
CA GLU A 108 -16.43 -14.16 18.97
C GLU A 108 -16.18 -13.87 17.49
N GLU A 109 -15.16 -13.06 17.19
CA GLU A 109 -14.72 -12.80 15.81
C GLU A 109 -14.24 -14.10 15.16
N MET A 110 -13.30 -14.81 15.80
CA MET A 110 -12.77 -16.06 15.25
C MET A 110 -13.85 -17.14 15.09
N VAL A 111 -14.80 -17.23 16.02
CA VAL A 111 -15.95 -18.13 15.91
C VAL A 111 -16.83 -17.74 14.72
N SER A 112 -17.11 -16.45 14.52
CA SER A 112 -17.89 -15.97 13.37
C SER A 112 -17.20 -16.23 12.02
N TRP A 113 -15.87 -16.30 12.02
CA TRP A 113 -15.06 -16.64 10.86
C TRP A 113 -14.88 -18.14 10.62
N ASN A 114 -15.56 -18.98 11.43
CA ASN A 114 -15.46 -20.44 11.39
C ASN A 114 -14.02 -20.97 11.60
N ILE A 115 -13.25 -20.29 12.44
CA ILE A 115 -11.90 -20.75 12.80
C ILE A 115 -12.00 -21.98 13.72
N PRO A 116 -11.24 -23.07 13.46
CA PRO A 116 -11.25 -24.25 14.31
C PRO A 116 -10.96 -23.94 15.78
N ARG A 117 -11.70 -24.60 16.68
CA ARG A 117 -11.60 -24.34 18.13
C ARG A 117 -10.19 -24.55 18.69
N THR A 118 -9.43 -25.48 18.12
CA THR A 118 -8.02 -25.71 18.46
C THR A 118 -7.15 -24.49 18.20
N ILE A 119 -7.36 -23.82 17.05
CA ILE A 119 -6.66 -22.58 16.69
C ILE A 119 -7.11 -21.43 17.57
N VAL A 120 -8.42 -21.28 17.80
CA VAL A 120 -8.98 -20.25 18.71
C VAL A 120 -8.34 -20.34 20.10
N ASN A 121 -8.36 -21.53 20.72
CA ASN A 121 -7.81 -21.74 22.05
C ASN A 121 -6.30 -21.43 22.10
N ARG A 122 -5.54 -21.83 21.07
CA ARG A 122 -4.10 -21.54 20.97
C ARG A 122 -3.83 -20.04 20.88
N THR A 123 -4.57 -19.34 20.01
CA THR A 123 -4.44 -17.88 19.81
C THR A 123 -4.72 -17.12 21.11
N LEU A 124 -5.85 -17.42 21.79
CA LEU A 124 -6.20 -16.76 23.04
C LEU A 124 -5.18 -17.02 24.15
N LYS A 125 -4.66 -18.25 24.21
CA LYS A 125 -3.65 -18.64 25.21
C LYS A 125 -2.31 -17.90 25.00
N LEU A 126 -1.86 -17.77 23.76
CA LEU A 126 -0.68 -16.99 23.41
C LEU A 126 -0.87 -15.51 23.72
N ALA A 127 -2.00 -14.92 23.30
CA ALA A 127 -2.35 -13.53 23.60
C ALA A 127 -2.37 -13.27 25.11
N GLN A 128 -2.95 -14.19 25.90
CA GLN A 128 -2.97 -14.09 27.35
C GLN A 128 -1.57 -14.21 27.96
N HIS A 129 -0.70 -15.06 27.44
CA HIS A 129 0.62 -15.29 28.02
C HIS A 129 1.63 -14.19 27.67
N LEU A 130 1.64 -13.76 26.41
CA LEU A 130 2.62 -12.81 25.86
C LEU A 130 2.15 -11.36 25.87
N GLY A 131 0.85 -11.12 26.05
CA GLY A 131 0.28 -9.77 26.10
C GLY A 131 0.81 -8.95 27.27
N LEU A 132 0.98 -7.64 27.03
CA LEU A 132 1.48 -6.69 28.02
C LEU A 132 0.58 -6.66 29.27
N LYS A 133 1.17 -6.74 30.46
CA LYS A 133 0.44 -6.84 31.73
C LYS A 133 0.20 -5.49 32.37
N LYS A 134 -0.97 -5.29 32.99
CA LYS A 134 -1.20 -4.09 33.81
C LYS A 134 -0.23 -4.10 35.00
N PRO A 135 0.32 -2.93 35.39
CA PRO A 135 1.27 -2.85 36.50
C PRO A 135 0.74 -3.52 37.77
N GLY A 136 1.53 -4.44 38.34
CA GLY A 136 1.18 -5.15 39.57
C GLY A 136 0.13 -6.24 39.43
N THR A 137 -0.31 -6.60 38.22
CA THR A 137 -1.32 -7.65 37.98
C THR A 137 -0.86 -8.70 36.97
N LYS A 138 -1.63 -9.79 36.82
CA LYS A 138 -1.47 -10.77 35.73
C LYS A 138 -2.41 -10.53 34.54
N GLU A 139 -3.25 -9.50 34.62
CA GLU A 139 -4.22 -9.15 33.58
C GLU A 139 -3.51 -8.51 32.39
N VAL A 140 -3.94 -8.84 31.18
CA VAL A 140 -3.49 -8.17 29.96
C VAL A 140 -4.11 -6.77 29.92
N ALA A 141 -3.31 -5.76 29.59
CA ALA A 141 -3.76 -4.39 29.41
C ALA A 141 -4.59 -4.27 28.12
N LEU A 142 -5.78 -3.70 28.22
CA LEU A 142 -6.66 -3.41 27.08
C LEU A 142 -6.30 -2.06 26.47
N ILE A 143 -6.80 -1.77 25.26
CA ILE A 143 -6.51 -0.49 24.58
C ILE A 143 -6.93 0.72 25.41
N ASP A 144 -8.09 0.67 26.08
CA ASP A 144 -8.56 1.77 26.93
C ASP A 144 -7.75 1.92 28.25
N ASP A 145 -6.92 0.92 28.61
CA ASP A 145 -5.92 1.07 29.68
C ASP A 145 -4.68 1.84 29.21
N LEU A 146 -4.45 1.92 27.90
CA LEU A 146 -3.25 2.51 27.28
C LEU A 146 -3.53 3.88 26.64
N ILE A 147 -4.78 4.14 26.26
CA ILE A 147 -5.20 5.30 25.48
C ILE A 147 -6.46 5.95 26.08
N ASP A 148 -6.45 7.27 26.20
CA ASP A 148 -7.63 8.07 26.49
C ASP A 148 -8.23 8.60 25.18
N PHE A 149 -9.39 8.07 24.80
CA PHE A 149 -10.12 8.50 23.61
C PHE A 149 -11.11 9.61 23.94
N LEU A 150 -10.98 10.75 23.27
CA LEU A 150 -11.75 11.96 23.53
C LEU A 150 -12.52 12.42 22.28
N PRO A 151 -13.76 11.92 22.05
CA PRO A 151 -14.56 12.30 20.88
C PRO A 151 -14.96 13.78 20.85
N TYR A 152 -15.12 14.38 19.68
CA TYR A 152 -15.74 15.71 19.57
C TYR A 152 -17.19 15.72 20.08
N LYS A 153 -17.62 16.85 20.65
CA LYS A 153 -19.03 17.19 20.87
C LYS A 153 -19.37 18.41 20.03
N ASN A 154 -20.30 18.29 19.09
CA ASN A 154 -20.63 19.34 18.12
C ASN A 154 -19.38 19.89 17.40
N LYS A 155 -18.56 18.99 16.83
CA LYS A 155 -17.26 19.28 16.18
C LYS A 155 -16.23 19.97 17.08
N LYS A 156 -16.39 20.00 18.41
CA LYS A 156 -15.47 20.66 19.34
C LYS A 156 -15.09 19.79 20.54
N ARG A 157 -13.86 19.91 21.03
CA ARG A 157 -13.36 19.24 22.25
C ARG A 157 -12.47 20.19 23.04
N MET A 158 -12.62 20.18 24.37
CA MET A 158 -11.70 20.86 25.29
C MET A 158 -10.63 19.87 25.76
N LEU A 159 -9.38 20.32 25.76
CA LEU A 159 -8.22 19.66 26.34
C LEU A 159 -7.57 20.64 27.31
N GLY A 160 -7.88 20.52 28.60
CA GLY A 160 -7.55 21.56 29.57
C GLY A 160 -8.17 22.92 29.18
N ASN A 161 -7.34 23.93 28.99
CA ASN A 161 -7.70 25.27 28.52
C ASN A 161 -7.71 25.43 26.99
N ILE A 162 -7.33 24.40 26.23
CA ILE A 162 -7.25 24.42 24.77
C ILE A 162 -8.56 23.92 24.17
N SER A 163 -9.15 24.72 23.31
CA SER A 163 -10.34 24.38 22.51
C SER A 163 -9.90 23.92 21.12
N ILE A 164 -10.23 22.67 20.78
CA ILE A 164 -9.97 22.05 19.47
C ILE A 164 -11.30 21.92 18.73
N GLU A 165 -11.42 22.53 17.56
CA GLU A 165 -12.61 22.55 16.72
C GLU A 165 -12.30 21.95 15.34
N TRP A 166 -13.06 20.94 14.92
CA TRP A 166 -13.03 20.41 13.56
C TRP A 166 -13.83 21.35 12.66
N VAL A 167 -13.12 22.07 11.78
CA VAL A 167 -13.70 23.13 10.94
C VAL A 167 -14.10 22.58 9.57
N ASP A 168 -13.22 21.80 8.97
CA ASP A 168 -13.38 21.21 7.64
C ASP A 168 -12.55 19.92 7.54
N ILE A 169 -12.59 19.19 6.42
CA ILE A 169 -11.79 17.99 6.18
C ILE A 169 -10.33 18.30 6.45
N ASN A 170 -9.74 17.58 7.41
CA ASN A 170 -8.34 17.76 7.80
C ASN A 170 -7.97 19.22 8.19
N VAL A 171 -8.96 20.07 8.50
CA VAL A 171 -8.78 21.45 8.96
C VAL A 171 -9.33 21.59 10.37
N PHE A 172 -8.44 21.98 11.27
CA PHE A 172 -8.71 22.06 12.70
C PHE A 172 -8.32 23.43 13.25
N ARG A 173 -9.12 23.96 14.16
CA ARG A 173 -8.87 25.23 14.82
C ARG A 173 -8.57 25.00 16.30
N PHE A 174 -7.47 25.58 16.75
CA PHE A 174 -6.97 25.53 18.12
C PHE A 174 -7.08 26.91 18.74
N LYS A 175 -7.70 27.00 19.91
CA LYS A 175 -7.86 28.23 20.69
C LYS A 175 -7.36 28.04 22.12
N GLU A 176 -6.40 28.86 22.54
CA GLU A 176 -5.89 28.93 23.91
C GLU A 176 -5.82 30.40 24.33
N GLU A 177 -6.61 30.81 25.33
CA GLU A 177 -6.67 32.23 25.78
C GLU A 177 -6.95 33.23 24.64
N LYS A 178 -5.93 34.00 24.20
CA LYS A 178 -6.00 34.97 23.09
C LYS A 178 -5.32 34.47 21.82
N GLU A 179 -4.80 33.24 21.83
CA GLU A 179 -4.13 32.60 20.70
C GLU A 179 -5.12 31.73 19.92
N GLU A 180 -5.10 31.90 18.60
CA GLU A 180 -5.91 31.11 17.68
C GLU A 180 -5.06 30.65 16.51
N THR A 181 -5.19 29.38 16.12
CA THR A 181 -4.42 28.80 15.03
C THR A 181 -5.27 27.81 14.26
N LEU A 182 -5.35 28.02 12.95
CA LEU A 182 -5.95 27.08 12.01
C LEU A 182 -4.85 26.18 11.46
N VAL A 183 -5.07 24.87 11.52
CA VAL A 183 -4.13 23.85 11.06
C VAL A 183 -4.81 23.03 9.99
N ASP A 184 -4.27 23.12 8.78
CA ASP A 184 -4.69 22.35 7.61
C ASP A 184 -3.62 21.28 7.33
N ILE A 185 -4.00 20.01 7.37
CA ILE A 185 -3.13 18.87 7.04
C ILE A 185 -3.49 18.21 5.70
N ASN A 186 -4.30 18.87 4.86
CA ASN A 186 -4.58 18.37 3.53
C ASN A 186 -3.31 18.27 2.69
N ILE A 187 -3.32 17.27 1.82
CA ILE A 187 -2.20 16.93 0.95
C ILE A 187 -2.63 17.29 -0.47
N ALA A 188 -1.88 18.17 -1.15
CA ALA A 188 -2.19 18.57 -2.52
C ALA A 188 -1.60 17.62 -3.57
N GLU A 189 -0.51 16.93 -3.24
CA GLU A 189 0.28 16.09 -4.15
C GLU A 189 0.64 14.75 -3.51
N ALA A 190 0.92 13.72 -4.31
CA ALA A 190 1.35 12.43 -3.80
C ALA A 190 2.60 12.60 -2.90
N GLN A 191 2.54 12.04 -1.70
CA GLN A 191 3.64 12.11 -0.75
C GLN A 191 4.82 11.27 -1.24
N LYS A 192 6.04 11.66 -0.83
CA LYS A 192 7.26 10.88 -1.07
C LYS A 192 7.70 10.21 0.23
N PRO A 193 8.37 9.05 0.15
CA PRO A 193 8.90 8.40 1.33
C PRO A 193 9.85 9.35 2.08
N PRO A 194 9.72 9.45 3.41
CA PRO A 194 10.51 10.38 4.21
C PRO A 194 11.99 9.98 4.33
N ILE A 195 12.29 8.69 4.19
CA ILE A 195 13.65 8.15 4.12
C ILE A 195 13.91 7.74 2.65
N PRO A 196 14.97 8.26 2.00
CA PRO A 196 15.26 7.90 0.62
C PRO A 196 15.48 6.40 0.45
N ILE A 197 14.84 5.80 -0.56
CA ILE A 197 15.02 4.40 -0.93
C ILE A 197 16.14 4.34 -1.99
N PRO A 198 17.28 3.69 -1.72
CA PRO A 198 18.38 3.64 -2.66
C PRO A 198 18.04 2.73 -3.85
N ALA A 199 18.39 3.18 -5.06
CA ALA A 199 18.25 2.37 -6.26
C ALA A 199 19.29 1.24 -6.27
N PRO A 200 18.94 0.05 -6.79
CA PRO A 200 19.91 -1.02 -6.97
C PRO A 200 20.94 -0.59 -8.01
N LYS A 201 22.18 -1.12 -7.86
CA LYS A 201 23.27 -0.84 -8.81
C LYS A 201 23.09 -1.61 -10.12
N GLU A 202 22.45 -2.77 -10.05
CA GLU A 202 22.25 -3.71 -11.16
C GLU A 202 20.77 -4.07 -11.28
N HIS A 203 20.40 -4.77 -12.35
CA HIS A 203 19.06 -5.32 -12.49
C HIS A 203 18.81 -6.39 -11.43
N ILE A 204 17.63 -6.36 -10.81
CA ILE A 204 17.21 -7.43 -9.89
C ILE A 204 16.99 -8.73 -10.69
N PRO A 205 17.68 -9.83 -10.36
CA PRO A 205 17.49 -11.10 -11.06
C PRO A 205 16.12 -11.73 -10.73
N ARG A 206 15.49 -12.31 -11.74
CA ARG A 206 14.24 -13.09 -11.63
C ARG A 206 14.59 -14.57 -11.50
N SER A 207 15.24 -14.94 -10.39
CA SER A 207 15.83 -16.28 -10.20
C SER A 207 14.78 -17.41 -10.23
N VAL A 208 15.22 -18.63 -10.52
CA VAL A 208 14.36 -19.83 -10.37
C VAL A 208 14.03 -20.06 -8.90
N LEU A 209 15.00 -19.84 -8.02
CA LEU A 209 14.77 -19.71 -6.59
C LEU A 209 15.72 -18.65 -6.05
N GLY A 210 15.18 -17.64 -5.40
CA GLY A 210 16.00 -16.57 -4.81
C GLY A 210 15.17 -15.62 -3.97
N ALA A 211 15.83 -14.65 -3.35
CA ALA A 211 15.19 -13.59 -2.60
C ALA A 211 15.75 -12.22 -2.97
N THR A 212 14.94 -11.18 -2.80
CA THR A 212 15.36 -9.78 -2.94
C THR A 212 14.79 -8.97 -1.79
N ALA A 213 15.62 -8.21 -1.11
CA ALA A 213 15.16 -7.28 -0.09
C ALA A 213 14.69 -5.97 -0.74
N LEU A 214 13.44 -5.59 -0.53
CA LEU A 214 12.90 -4.30 -0.96
C LEU A 214 13.41 -3.16 -0.06
N SER A 215 13.75 -3.47 1.19
CA SER A 215 14.15 -2.52 2.22
C SER A 215 15.37 -3.01 3.01
N LYS A 216 15.78 -2.24 4.03
CA LYS A 216 16.77 -2.66 5.04
C LYS A 216 16.25 -3.80 5.94
N CYS A 217 14.94 -4.10 5.91
CA CYS A 217 14.28 -5.06 6.80
C CYS A 217 14.60 -4.78 8.28
N ALA A 218 14.57 -3.50 8.65
CA ALA A 218 14.94 -3.02 9.98
C ALA A 218 13.77 -3.03 10.96
N THR A 219 14.01 -2.63 12.21
CA THR A 219 12.92 -2.40 13.19
C THR A 219 12.05 -1.22 12.75
N GLY A 220 10.81 -1.15 13.23
CA GLY A 220 9.97 0.03 13.02
C GLY A 220 10.48 1.32 13.69
N PHE A 221 11.53 1.23 14.52
CA PHE A 221 12.18 2.37 15.18
C PHE A 221 13.41 2.91 14.43
N ASP A 222 13.94 2.18 13.44
CA ASP A 222 15.13 2.57 12.70
C ASP A 222 14.85 3.78 11.79
N GLN A 223 15.58 4.87 12.01
CA GLN A 223 15.46 6.14 11.28
C GLN A 223 16.17 6.13 9.92
N THR A 224 16.93 5.07 9.64
CA THR A 224 17.78 4.92 8.45
C THR A 224 17.19 4.01 7.39
N GLY A 225 16.09 3.33 7.70
CA GLY A 225 15.49 2.35 6.79
C GLY A 225 14.04 2.04 7.08
N TYR A 226 13.55 1.02 6.38
CA TYR A 226 12.19 0.54 6.47
C TYR A 226 12.15 -0.91 6.95
N THR A 227 10.96 -1.31 7.39
CA THR A 227 10.67 -2.62 7.97
C THR A 227 10.70 -3.71 6.91
N VAL A 228 10.43 -4.95 7.30
CA VAL A 228 10.53 -6.12 6.41
C VAL A 228 9.70 -5.92 5.16
N GLY A 229 10.35 -6.12 4.02
CA GLY A 229 9.73 -6.15 2.70
C GLY A 229 10.63 -6.96 1.81
N LEU A 230 10.18 -8.17 1.45
CA LEU A 230 10.96 -9.14 0.70
C LEU A 230 10.20 -9.55 -0.56
N ILE A 231 10.93 -9.90 -1.62
CA ILE A 231 10.41 -10.68 -2.74
C ILE A 231 11.08 -12.04 -2.68
N PHE A 232 10.28 -13.10 -2.63
CA PHE A 232 10.73 -14.46 -2.90
C PHE A 232 10.45 -14.79 -4.36
N TRP A 233 11.48 -15.21 -5.07
CA TRP A 233 11.42 -15.65 -6.45
C TRP A 233 11.20 -17.15 -6.49
N ALA A 234 10.17 -17.58 -7.19
CA ALA A 234 9.89 -18.99 -7.46
C ALA A 234 9.58 -19.16 -8.95
N ASN A 235 10.44 -19.88 -9.67
CA ASN A 235 10.41 -20.04 -11.12
C ASN A 235 10.30 -18.70 -11.88
N GLY A 236 11.00 -17.66 -11.40
CA GLY A 236 10.97 -16.31 -11.97
C GLY A 236 9.71 -15.49 -11.63
N MET A 237 8.74 -16.05 -10.91
CA MET A 237 7.57 -15.32 -10.42
C MET A 237 7.88 -14.68 -9.07
N ALA A 238 7.48 -13.42 -8.91
CA ALA A 238 7.63 -12.69 -7.65
C ALA A 238 6.48 -13.02 -6.69
N ILE A 239 6.84 -13.36 -5.46
CA ILE A 239 5.93 -13.46 -4.31
C ILE A 239 6.41 -12.44 -3.28
N SER A 240 5.60 -11.43 -2.95
CA SER A 240 6.01 -10.50 -1.89
C SER A 240 5.78 -11.15 -0.52
N VAL A 241 6.77 -11.08 0.35
CA VAL A 241 6.66 -11.49 1.74
C VAL A 241 6.75 -10.24 2.61
N ASP A 242 5.64 -9.99 3.30
CA ASP A 242 5.32 -8.80 4.08
C ASP A 242 5.30 -7.47 3.31
N GLY A 243 4.63 -6.52 3.97
CA GLY A 243 4.27 -5.21 3.51
C GLY A 243 5.07 -4.11 4.19
N VAL A 244 6.03 -3.53 3.49
CA VAL A 244 6.72 -2.33 3.93
C VAL A 244 5.92 -1.06 3.59
N SER A 245 6.01 -0.02 4.41
CA SER A 245 5.47 1.30 4.03
C SER A 245 6.07 1.78 2.72
N TRP A 246 5.28 2.50 1.93
CA TRP A 246 5.68 2.97 0.59
C TRP A 246 6.01 1.81 -0.37
N MET A 247 5.32 0.68 -0.24
CA MET A 247 5.55 -0.55 -1.02
C MET A 247 5.70 -0.28 -2.52
N LYS A 248 4.78 0.46 -3.13
CA LYS A 248 4.91 0.81 -4.56
C LYS A 248 6.20 1.54 -4.88
N GLU A 249 6.63 2.49 -4.05
CA GLU A 249 7.87 3.22 -4.31
C GLU A 249 9.10 2.33 -4.14
N HIS A 250 9.09 1.40 -3.19
CA HIS A 250 10.11 0.36 -3.09
C HIS A 250 10.19 -0.48 -4.37
N LEU A 251 9.04 -0.99 -4.84
CA LEU A 251 8.95 -1.73 -6.10
C LEU A 251 9.47 -0.90 -7.29
N ARG A 252 9.15 0.41 -7.34
CA ARG A 252 9.60 1.35 -8.39
C ARG A 252 11.09 1.44 -8.46
N VAL A 253 11.70 1.68 -7.30
CA VAL A 253 13.14 1.86 -7.17
C VAL A 253 13.86 0.56 -7.50
N MET A 254 13.28 -0.59 -7.15
CA MET A 254 13.80 -1.92 -7.50
C MET A 254 13.55 -2.33 -8.96
N GLY A 255 12.76 -1.57 -9.72
CA GLY A 255 12.43 -1.93 -11.11
C GLY A 255 11.58 -3.19 -11.19
N ILE A 256 10.69 -3.39 -10.22
CA ILE A 256 9.72 -4.49 -10.16
C ILE A 256 8.34 -3.84 -10.31
N SER A 257 7.59 -4.20 -11.35
CA SER A 257 6.20 -3.72 -11.45
C SER A 257 5.33 -4.42 -10.41
N PRO A 258 4.37 -3.73 -9.76
CA PRO A 258 3.34 -4.38 -8.96
C PRO A 258 2.63 -5.52 -9.71
N ASP A 259 2.56 -5.44 -11.04
CA ASP A 259 1.93 -6.44 -11.91
C ASP A 259 2.75 -7.73 -12.06
N GLU A 260 4.06 -7.68 -11.74
CA GLU A 260 4.92 -8.87 -11.71
C GLU A 260 4.68 -9.72 -10.45
N ILE A 261 4.06 -9.15 -9.40
CA ILE A 261 3.79 -9.87 -8.15
C ILE A 261 2.58 -10.77 -8.35
N ARG A 262 2.81 -12.08 -8.29
CA ARG A 262 1.78 -13.10 -8.53
C ARG A 262 1.03 -13.51 -7.28
N ALA A 263 1.64 -13.32 -6.12
CA ALA A 263 1.04 -13.58 -4.83
C ALA A 263 1.71 -12.75 -3.74
N HIS A 264 0.97 -12.53 -2.67
CA HIS A 264 1.42 -11.85 -1.48
C HIS A 264 1.31 -12.82 -0.29
N ILE A 265 2.31 -12.81 0.57
CA ILE A 265 2.30 -13.48 1.87
C ILE A 265 2.45 -12.38 2.91
N ILE A 266 1.45 -12.22 3.77
CA ILE A 266 1.49 -11.29 4.90
C ILE A 266 1.51 -12.15 6.15
N THR A 267 2.67 -12.26 6.78
CA THR A 267 2.90 -13.11 7.96
C THR A 267 2.12 -12.61 9.17
N HIS A 268 1.89 -11.28 9.24
CA HIS A 268 1.02 -10.65 10.22
C HIS A 268 0.51 -9.25 9.86
N ILE A 269 -0.40 -8.73 10.69
CA ILE A 269 -1.14 -7.49 10.56
C ILE A 269 -0.56 -6.30 11.33
N HIS A 270 0.62 -6.39 11.97
CA HIS A 270 1.28 -5.17 12.45
C HIS A 270 1.68 -4.29 11.27
N ASP A 271 1.77 -2.98 11.48
CA ASP A 271 2.09 -2.04 10.40
C ASP A 271 3.45 -2.30 9.73
N ASP A 272 4.43 -2.81 10.45
CA ASP A 272 5.75 -3.18 9.90
C ASP A 272 5.74 -4.41 8.98
N HIS A 273 4.62 -5.15 8.93
CA HIS A 273 4.42 -6.31 8.07
C HIS A 273 3.22 -6.19 7.11
N SER A 274 2.28 -5.27 7.33
CA SER A 274 1.00 -5.21 6.61
C SER A 274 0.70 -3.88 5.95
N ASN A 275 1.72 -3.06 5.69
CA ASN A 275 1.59 -1.80 4.95
C ASN A 275 1.40 -2.06 3.43
N ILE A 276 0.29 -2.71 3.06
CA ILE A 276 -0.06 -3.07 1.66
C ILE A 276 -1.29 -2.35 1.13
N THR A 277 -1.77 -1.33 1.84
CA THR A 277 -3.01 -0.62 1.51
C THR A 277 -2.96 -0.03 0.11
N ASP A 278 -1.81 0.50 -0.33
CA ASP A 278 -1.61 1.06 -1.67
C ASP A 278 -1.69 0.02 -2.80
N LEU A 279 -1.30 -1.22 -2.54
CA LEU A 279 -1.47 -2.34 -3.47
C LEU A 279 -2.92 -2.82 -3.55
N ILE A 280 -3.61 -2.93 -2.41
CA ILE A 280 -5.00 -3.39 -2.34
C ILE A 280 -5.92 -2.44 -3.10
N VAL A 281 -5.74 -1.14 -2.90
CA VAL A 281 -6.63 -0.19 -3.53
C VAL A 281 -6.37 -0.08 -5.03
N ASP A 282 -5.26 -0.55 -5.61
CA ASP A 282 -4.85 -0.24 -6.99
C ASP A 282 -5.74 -0.80 -8.11
N GLY A 283 -6.74 -1.60 -7.76
CA GLY A 283 -7.80 -2.01 -8.68
C GLY A 283 -7.63 -3.40 -9.28
N LYS A 284 -6.61 -4.15 -8.89
CA LYS A 284 -6.49 -5.58 -9.22
C LYS A 284 -6.89 -6.43 -8.01
N LYS A 285 -7.35 -7.65 -8.26
CA LYS A 285 -7.47 -8.64 -7.18
C LYS A 285 -6.07 -8.86 -6.60
N PHE A 286 -5.98 -8.84 -5.28
CA PHE A 286 -4.76 -9.04 -4.52
C PHE A 286 -4.66 -10.53 -4.13
N PRO A 287 -3.86 -11.36 -4.83
CA PRO A 287 -3.77 -12.78 -4.52
C PRO A 287 -2.97 -12.96 -3.24
N LEU A 288 -3.62 -13.41 -2.18
CA LEU A 288 -3.02 -13.58 -0.86
C LEU A 288 -2.88 -15.06 -0.55
N ILE A 289 -1.65 -15.53 -0.36
CA ILE A 289 -1.36 -16.83 0.24
C ILE A 289 -1.36 -16.66 1.75
N SER A 290 -2.37 -17.21 2.41
CA SER A 290 -2.53 -17.12 3.87
C SER A 290 -3.42 -18.24 4.38
N ASP A 291 -3.36 -18.49 5.68
CA ASP A 291 -4.40 -19.28 6.33
C ASP A 291 -5.68 -18.43 6.52
N ARG A 292 -6.77 -19.09 6.92
CA ARG A 292 -8.05 -18.39 7.12
C ARG A 292 -7.97 -17.31 8.20
N LEU A 293 -7.18 -17.54 9.25
CA LEU A 293 -7.07 -16.61 10.37
C LEU A 293 -6.31 -15.33 9.99
N GLY A 294 -5.16 -15.46 9.33
CA GLY A 294 -4.38 -14.33 8.82
C GLY A 294 -5.17 -13.50 7.81
N TYR A 295 -5.88 -14.17 6.88
CA TYR A 295 -6.77 -13.51 5.92
C TYR A 295 -7.85 -12.64 6.59
N GLU A 296 -8.58 -13.19 7.56
CA GLU A 296 -9.68 -12.49 8.23
C GLU A 296 -9.16 -11.32 9.07
N CYS A 297 -8.03 -11.48 9.76
CA CYS A 297 -7.35 -10.40 10.48
C CYS A 297 -6.95 -9.27 9.53
N LEU A 298 -6.31 -9.58 8.40
CA LEU A 298 -5.88 -8.59 7.42
C LEU A 298 -7.09 -7.87 6.80
N ALA A 299 -8.10 -8.62 6.37
CA ALA A 299 -9.33 -8.06 5.81
C ALA A 299 -10.03 -7.12 6.80
N LYS A 300 -10.07 -7.50 8.09
CA LYS A 300 -10.60 -6.65 9.16
C LYS A 300 -9.79 -5.38 9.34
N LYS A 301 -8.46 -5.45 9.42
CA LYS A 301 -7.60 -4.26 9.54
C LYS A 301 -7.81 -3.31 8.36
N LEU A 302 -7.75 -3.82 7.12
CA LEU A 302 -7.96 -3.03 5.91
C LEU A 302 -9.36 -2.38 5.87
N SER A 303 -10.40 -3.11 6.32
CA SER A 303 -11.77 -2.58 6.39
C SER A 303 -11.87 -1.34 7.29
N LEU A 304 -11.15 -1.34 8.41
CA LEU A 304 -11.14 -0.24 9.37
C LEU A 304 -10.30 0.95 8.88
N VAL A 305 -9.14 0.67 8.29
CA VAL A 305 -8.23 1.68 7.72
C VAL A 305 -8.87 2.39 6.55
N LEU A 306 -9.46 1.65 5.60
CA LEU A 306 -10.09 2.19 4.40
C LEU A 306 -11.54 2.64 4.62
N ASP A 307 -12.15 2.35 5.78
CA ASP A 307 -13.56 2.65 6.04
C ASP A 307 -14.49 2.03 4.98
N ILE A 308 -14.21 0.77 4.64
CA ILE A 308 -14.92 -0.06 3.67
C ILE A 308 -15.45 -1.28 4.41
N SER A 309 -16.61 -1.81 4.00
CA SER A 309 -17.15 -3.02 4.60
C SER A 309 -16.21 -4.23 4.44
N GLY A 310 -16.19 -5.14 5.42
CA GLY A 310 -15.37 -6.35 5.34
C GLY A 310 -15.63 -7.15 4.06
N GLU A 311 -16.89 -7.30 3.65
CA GLU A 311 -17.29 -7.99 2.42
C GLU A 311 -16.69 -7.38 1.15
N GLU A 312 -16.54 -6.06 1.10
CA GLU A 312 -15.94 -5.40 -0.06
C GLU A 312 -14.43 -5.53 -0.07
N ILE A 313 -13.76 -5.46 1.09
CA ILE A 313 -12.34 -5.78 1.18
C ILE A 313 -12.08 -7.22 0.74
N LYS A 314 -12.92 -8.16 1.17
CA LYS A 314 -12.82 -9.58 0.79
C LYS A 314 -12.98 -9.79 -0.72
N LYS A 315 -13.75 -8.95 -1.43
CA LYS A 315 -13.84 -8.98 -2.90
C LYS A 315 -12.57 -8.48 -3.60
N MET A 316 -11.77 -7.66 -2.91
CA MET A 316 -10.49 -7.14 -3.42
C MET A 316 -9.35 -8.14 -3.22
N ILE A 317 -9.49 -9.09 -2.28
CA ILE A 317 -8.47 -10.08 -1.95
C ILE A 317 -8.88 -11.46 -2.47
N GLU A 318 -8.05 -12.05 -3.32
CA GLU A 318 -8.18 -13.44 -3.73
C GLU A 318 -7.40 -14.33 -2.77
N LEU A 319 -8.11 -15.01 -1.87
CA LEU A 319 -7.46 -15.92 -0.92
C LEU A 319 -7.05 -17.22 -1.61
N ILE A 320 -5.74 -17.46 -1.67
CA ILE A 320 -5.13 -18.75 -1.94
C ILE A 320 -4.89 -19.41 -0.58
N GLU A 321 -5.92 -20.09 -0.08
CA GLU A 321 -5.89 -20.64 1.28
C GLU A 321 -4.84 -21.76 1.40
N ILE A 322 -3.97 -21.65 2.39
CA ILE A 322 -3.00 -22.68 2.77
C ILE A 322 -3.19 -23.02 4.25
N ARG A 323 -2.94 -24.27 4.64
CA ARG A 323 -3.07 -24.74 6.02
C ARG A 323 -1.77 -25.35 6.51
N PRO A 324 -1.41 -25.16 7.79
CA PRO A 324 -0.27 -25.84 8.38
C PRO A 324 -0.39 -27.36 8.21
N GLY A 325 0.67 -27.99 7.71
CA GLY A 325 0.70 -29.43 7.41
C GLY A 325 0.11 -29.85 6.06
N GLU A 326 -0.46 -28.93 5.28
CA GLU A 326 -0.99 -29.17 3.94
C GLU A 326 -0.21 -28.30 2.92
N PRO A 327 0.89 -28.80 2.32
CA PRO A 327 1.69 -28.03 1.39
C PRO A 327 0.89 -27.60 0.15
N LEU A 328 1.03 -26.33 -0.22
CA LEU A 328 0.44 -25.78 -1.44
C LEU A 328 1.40 -25.98 -2.62
N HIS A 329 0.95 -26.67 -3.66
CA HIS A 329 1.68 -26.75 -4.92
C HIS A 329 1.28 -25.57 -5.82
N TRP A 330 2.21 -24.65 -6.04
CA TRP A 330 1.98 -23.38 -6.71
C TRP A 330 2.99 -23.18 -7.83
N HIS A 331 2.57 -23.39 -9.08
CA HIS A 331 3.39 -23.21 -10.29
C HIS A 331 4.79 -23.84 -10.24
N GLY A 332 4.88 -25.08 -9.74
CA GLY A 332 6.15 -25.82 -9.63
C GLY A 332 6.96 -25.52 -8.36
N ALA A 333 6.48 -24.64 -7.49
CA ALA A 333 6.94 -24.48 -6.12
C ALA A 333 6.04 -25.25 -5.16
N THR A 334 6.60 -25.66 -4.02
CA THR A 334 5.86 -26.15 -2.86
C THR A 334 5.98 -25.13 -1.74
N ILE A 335 4.86 -24.59 -1.28
CA ILE A 335 4.78 -23.61 -0.22
C ILE A 335 4.23 -24.30 1.02
N GLU A 336 4.90 -24.11 2.15
CA GLU A 336 4.50 -24.66 3.45
C GLU A 336 4.46 -23.51 4.47
N ILE A 337 3.47 -23.55 5.37
CA ILE A 337 3.38 -22.62 6.50
C ILE A 337 3.30 -23.36 7.83
N TRP A 338 3.69 -22.67 8.89
CA TRP A 338 3.48 -23.12 10.27
C TRP A 338 3.16 -21.91 11.16
N PRO A 339 2.29 -22.05 12.17
CA PRO A 339 2.08 -20.99 13.15
C PRO A 339 3.38 -20.72 13.91
N THR A 340 3.63 -19.45 14.24
CA THR A 340 4.75 -19.07 15.12
C THR A 340 4.26 -18.52 16.46
N VAL A 341 5.18 -18.09 17.32
CA VAL A 341 4.89 -17.71 18.70
C VAL A 341 4.93 -16.20 18.86
N HIS A 342 3.75 -15.59 18.94
CA HIS A 342 3.56 -14.14 19.07
C HIS A 342 2.22 -13.84 19.79
N PRO A 343 2.00 -12.63 20.37
CA PRO A 343 0.73 -12.27 21.02
C PRO A 343 -0.48 -12.27 20.08
N ILE A 344 -0.24 -12.11 18.78
CA ILE A 344 -1.27 -12.08 17.74
C ILE A 344 -0.99 -13.20 16.70
N PRO A 345 -1.95 -13.62 15.86
CA PRO A 345 -1.77 -14.74 14.91
C PRO A 345 -0.70 -14.58 13.81
N THR A 346 0.48 -15.16 14.01
CA THR A 346 1.58 -15.13 13.03
C THR A 346 1.83 -16.50 12.42
N PHE A 347 2.43 -16.53 11.23
CA PHE A 347 2.98 -17.77 10.66
C PHE A 347 4.33 -17.54 9.97
N GLY A 348 5.15 -18.58 9.95
CA GLY A 348 6.33 -18.68 9.12
C GLY A 348 6.00 -19.35 7.79
N VAL A 349 6.82 -19.11 6.78
CA VAL A 349 6.64 -19.64 5.43
C VAL A 349 7.94 -20.21 4.89
N LYS A 350 7.84 -21.30 4.14
CA LYS A 350 8.94 -21.90 3.39
C LYS A 350 8.48 -22.19 1.96
N ILE A 351 9.29 -21.80 0.99
CA ILE A 351 9.07 -22.03 -0.43
C ILE A 351 10.17 -22.93 -0.96
N THR A 352 9.79 -24.05 -1.56
CA THR A 352 10.71 -25.06 -2.10
C THR A 352 10.57 -25.17 -3.61
N VAL A 353 11.69 -25.10 -4.33
CA VAL A 353 11.78 -25.31 -5.78
C VAL A 353 12.99 -26.21 -6.04
N ALA A 354 12.81 -27.29 -6.80
CA ALA A 354 13.87 -28.24 -7.16
C ALA A 354 14.74 -28.69 -5.95
N ASN A 355 14.08 -29.05 -4.84
CA ASN A 355 14.70 -29.49 -3.57
C ASN A 355 15.55 -28.43 -2.83
N LYS A 356 15.60 -27.20 -3.31
CA LYS A 356 16.13 -26.06 -2.55
C LYS A 356 14.99 -25.24 -1.99
N SER A 357 15.22 -24.57 -0.87
CA SER A 357 14.19 -23.82 -0.16
C SER A 357 14.67 -22.51 0.42
N ILE A 358 13.76 -21.54 0.44
CA ILE A 358 13.88 -20.28 1.18
C ILE A 358 12.82 -20.29 2.27
N MET A 359 13.16 -19.85 3.46
CA MET A 359 12.17 -19.59 4.49
C MET A 359 12.24 -18.18 5.05
N TYR A 360 11.10 -17.73 5.57
CA TYR A 360 10.99 -16.59 6.46
C TYR A 360 10.22 -17.01 7.70
N SER A 361 10.78 -16.73 8.88
CA SER A 361 10.16 -17.15 10.15
C SER A 361 8.88 -16.38 10.48
N GLY A 362 8.71 -15.16 9.97
CA GLY A 362 7.82 -14.18 10.58
C GLY A 362 8.24 -13.85 12.03
N ASP A 363 7.46 -13.00 12.67
CA ASP A 363 7.63 -12.68 14.09
C ASP A 363 7.51 -13.94 14.94
N THR A 364 8.56 -14.23 15.72
CA THR A 364 8.59 -15.38 16.61
C THR A 364 9.64 -15.22 17.70
N VAL A 365 9.48 -15.96 18.79
CA VAL A 365 10.59 -16.28 19.71
C VAL A 365 11.35 -17.52 19.24
N TYR A 366 12.59 -17.67 19.71
CA TYR A 366 13.42 -18.86 19.46
C TYR A 366 14.19 -19.28 20.72
N GLY A 367 14.90 -20.40 20.63
CA GLY A 367 15.91 -20.81 21.61
C GLY A 367 15.39 -20.92 23.04
N LYS A 368 15.98 -20.15 23.97
CA LYS A 368 15.67 -20.27 25.40
C LYS A 368 14.22 -19.92 25.68
N LYS A 369 13.73 -18.82 25.09
CA LYS A 369 12.38 -18.32 25.34
C LYS A 369 11.31 -19.26 24.80
N LEU A 370 11.56 -19.87 23.63
CA LEU A 370 10.68 -20.88 23.06
C LEU A 370 10.52 -22.09 24.01
N LYS A 371 11.62 -22.54 24.62
CA LYS A 371 11.59 -23.63 25.60
C LYS A 371 10.85 -23.23 26.89
N GLU A 372 11.11 -22.04 27.42
CA GLU A 372 10.39 -21.54 28.61
C GLU A 372 8.86 -21.53 28.41
N LEU A 373 8.39 -21.18 27.21
CA LEU A 373 6.97 -21.18 26.87
C LEU A 373 6.40 -22.60 26.78
N LEU A 374 7.16 -23.57 26.30
CA LEU A 374 6.77 -24.98 26.32
C LEU A 374 6.69 -25.50 27.77
N ASP A 375 7.71 -25.22 28.59
CA ASP A 375 7.79 -25.65 29.99
C ASP A 375 6.65 -25.02 30.83
N ALA A 376 6.28 -23.77 30.54
CA ALA A 376 5.13 -23.10 31.14
C ALA A 376 3.78 -23.58 30.60
N GLY A 377 3.78 -24.49 29.61
CA GLY A 377 2.60 -24.99 28.93
C GLY A 377 1.88 -23.92 28.11
N ALA A 378 2.50 -22.78 27.80
CA ALA A 378 1.92 -21.72 26.97
C ALA A 378 1.74 -22.19 25.52
N ILE A 379 2.66 -23.02 25.03
CA ILE A 379 2.63 -23.68 23.72
C ILE A 379 2.68 -25.20 23.87
N GLY A 380 2.23 -25.93 22.83
CA GLY A 380 2.36 -27.38 22.75
C GLY A 380 3.65 -27.82 22.05
N GLN A 381 3.98 -29.11 22.17
CA GLN A 381 5.18 -29.72 21.59
C GLN A 381 5.25 -29.55 20.06
N GLU A 382 4.13 -29.72 19.38
CA GLU A 382 4.05 -29.58 17.91
C GLU A 382 4.47 -28.18 17.43
N LEU A 383 3.96 -27.12 18.07
CA LEU A 383 4.33 -25.74 17.74
C LEU A 383 5.80 -25.46 18.07
N HIS A 384 6.27 -25.93 19.23
CA HIS A 384 7.67 -25.81 19.61
C HIS A 384 8.60 -26.43 18.55
N ASP A 385 8.30 -27.67 18.14
CA ASP A 385 9.13 -28.39 17.18
C ASP A 385 9.05 -27.79 15.77
N ALA A 386 7.88 -27.30 15.34
CA ALA A 386 7.73 -26.58 14.08
C ALA A 386 8.63 -25.34 14.01
N VAL A 387 8.60 -24.49 15.05
CA VAL A 387 9.43 -23.27 15.11
C VAL A 387 10.92 -23.61 15.19
N ARG A 388 11.30 -24.59 16.02
CA ARG A 388 12.69 -25.02 16.19
C ARG A 388 13.29 -25.61 14.92
N ASP A 389 12.53 -26.45 14.22
CA ASP A 389 13.06 -27.27 13.14
C ASP A 389 13.03 -26.57 11.79
N ALA A 390 12.11 -25.61 11.57
CA ALA A 390 11.95 -24.97 10.27
C ALA A 390 13.26 -24.36 9.70
N PRO A 391 14.05 -23.59 10.48
CA PRO A 391 15.36 -23.11 10.01
C PRO A 391 16.34 -24.23 9.64
N GLN A 392 16.36 -25.30 10.43
CA GLN A 392 17.30 -26.41 10.27
C GLN A 392 16.94 -27.32 9.08
N LYS A 393 15.65 -27.40 8.74
CA LYS A 393 15.12 -28.17 7.60
C LYS A 393 15.12 -27.39 6.28
N THR A 394 15.65 -26.16 6.28
CA THR A 394 15.75 -25.33 5.08
C THR A 394 17.11 -25.57 4.40
N ASP A 395 17.08 -25.90 3.11
CA ASP A 395 18.26 -26.08 2.24
C ASP A 395 18.32 -24.95 1.20
N GLY A 396 18.96 -23.84 1.54
CA GLY A 396 19.10 -22.69 0.65
C GLY A 396 19.34 -21.38 1.40
N LEU A 397 18.29 -20.81 2.02
CA LEU A 397 18.38 -19.52 2.69
C LEU A 397 17.32 -19.37 3.79
N VAL A 398 17.72 -18.87 4.96
CA VAL A 398 16.84 -18.65 6.10
C VAL A 398 16.81 -17.16 6.42
N PHE A 399 15.65 -16.52 6.26
CA PHE A 399 15.37 -15.24 6.91
C PHE A 399 14.73 -15.52 8.28
N HIS A 400 15.31 -14.97 9.33
CA HIS A 400 14.81 -15.17 10.68
C HIS A 400 14.70 -13.83 11.40
N ASP A 401 13.51 -13.51 11.90
CA ASP A 401 13.32 -12.30 12.69
C ASP A 401 14.14 -12.36 13.97
N ALA A 402 14.74 -11.22 14.27
CA ALA A 402 15.61 -11.01 15.40
C ALA A 402 15.34 -9.62 15.99
N GLY A 403 15.59 -9.44 17.28
CA GLY A 403 15.41 -8.16 17.95
C GLY A 403 15.48 -8.33 19.46
N ASP A 404 16.00 -7.33 20.18
CA ASP A 404 16.17 -7.39 21.65
C ASP A 404 14.85 -7.16 22.43
N GLY A 405 13.74 -7.71 21.92
CA GLY A 405 12.40 -7.56 22.48
C GLY A 405 11.90 -8.82 23.20
N ALA A 406 10.83 -8.70 23.98
CA ALA A 406 10.24 -9.83 24.72
C ALA A 406 9.66 -10.95 23.81
N VAL A 407 9.47 -10.65 22.53
CA VAL A 407 8.80 -11.50 21.53
C VAL A 407 9.68 -11.84 20.32
N HIS A 408 10.97 -11.46 20.34
CA HIS A 408 11.95 -11.84 19.30
C HIS A 408 13.23 -12.40 19.94
N PRO A 409 13.97 -13.28 19.27
CA PRO A 409 15.27 -13.72 19.74
C PRO A 409 16.32 -12.61 19.57
N GLY A 410 17.24 -12.52 20.53
CA GLY A 410 18.42 -11.67 20.39
C GLY A 410 19.39 -12.21 19.33
N LEU A 411 20.25 -11.34 18.80
CA LEU A 411 21.19 -11.70 17.73
C LEU A 411 22.19 -12.80 18.10
N GLU A 412 22.50 -13.01 19.39
CA GLU A 412 23.36 -14.11 19.84
C GLU A 412 22.69 -15.48 19.71
N GLU A 413 21.38 -15.55 19.92
CA GLU A 413 20.61 -16.78 19.71
C GLU A 413 20.56 -17.10 18.22
N ILE A 414 20.42 -16.08 17.36
CA ILE A 414 20.48 -16.23 15.91
C ILE A 414 21.89 -16.66 15.44
N ALA A 415 22.96 -16.10 16.03
CA ALA A 415 24.33 -16.54 15.79
C ALA A 415 24.52 -18.03 16.10
N THR A 416 23.92 -18.50 17.19
CA THR A 416 23.94 -19.91 17.60
C THR A 416 23.10 -20.80 16.69
N LEU A 417 21.98 -20.30 16.18
CA LEU A 417 21.17 -20.99 15.17
C LEU A 417 21.96 -21.16 13.86
N ALA A 418 22.58 -20.07 13.41
CA ALA A 418 23.35 -20.03 12.17
C ALA A 418 24.54 -21.01 12.19
N SER A 419 25.20 -21.21 13.33
CA SER A 419 26.29 -22.19 13.44
C SER A 419 25.81 -23.65 13.41
N LYS A 420 24.51 -23.90 13.59
CA LYS A 420 23.89 -25.23 13.55
C LYS A 420 23.11 -25.50 12.27
N THR A 421 22.97 -24.50 11.42
CA THR A 421 22.17 -24.57 10.19
C THR A 421 23.11 -24.65 8.99
N ASN A 422 22.82 -25.56 8.05
CA ASN A 422 23.65 -25.71 6.84
C ASN A 422 23.40 -24.61 5.79
N SER A 423 22.34 -23.82 5.98
CA SER A 423 21.95 -22.69 5.14
C SER A 423 22.39 -21.37 5.77
N PRO A 424 22.75 -20.35 4.96
CA PRO A 424 22.93 -18.99 5.44
C PRO A 424 21.67 -18.49 6.18
N VAL A 425 21.89 -17.92 7.37
CA VAL A 425 20.84 -17.31 8.19
C VAL A 425 21.02 -15.79 8.15
N ILE A 426 19.98 -15.10 7.69
CA ILE A 426 19.93 -13.66 7.55
C ILE A 426 18.98 -13.10 8.61
N PRO A 427 19.48 -12.39 9.63
CA PRO A 427 18.61 -11.76 10.62
C PRO A 427 17.83 -10.60 9.99
N THR A 428 16.52 -10.58 10.20
CA THR A 428 15.61 -9.49 9.86
C THR A 428 15.14 -8.79 11.13
N HIS A 429 14.47 -7.65 11.01
CA HIS A 429 13.93 -6.86 12.13
C HIS A 429 15.05 -6.30 13.06
N ILE A 430 16.24 -6.01 12.50
CA ILE A 430 17.39 -5.47 13.26
C ILE A 430 17.79 -4.07 12.80
N GLN A 431 18.24 -3.24 13.75
CA GLN A 431 18.74 -1.90 13.44
C GLN A 431 20.25 -1.91 13.15
N ASP A 432 21.02 -2.51 14.06
CA ASP A 432 22.47 -2.55 14.04
C ASP A 432 22.98 -3.95 14.43
N ILE A 433 24.19 -4.27 13.97
CA ILE A 433 24.87 -5.52 14.32
C ILE A 433 25.98 -5.21 15.32
N PRO A 434 25.96 -5.80 16.52
CA PRO A 434 27.03 -5.62 17.50
C PRO A 434 28.39 -5.98 16.90
N LYS A 435 29.44 -5.22 17.21
CA LYS A 435 30.81 -5.44 16.67
C LYS A 435 31.29 -6.89 16.81
N LYS A 436 30.93 -7.56 17.91
CA LYS A 436 31.26 -8.96 18.18
C LYS A 436 30.63 -9.95 17.18
N LEU A 437 29.52 -9.61 16.53
CA LEU A 437 28.81 -10.45 15.55
C LEU A 437 29.00 -9.98 14.09
N ALA A 438 29.75 -8.90 13.86
CA ALA A 438 29.98 -8.35 12.51
C ALA A 438 30.77 -9.28 11.58
N HIS A 439 31.43 -10.31 12.12
CA HIS A 439 32.10 -11.35 11.35
C HIS A 439 31.13 -12.41 10.79
N GLN A 440 29.91 -12.48 11.33
CA GLN A 440 28.92 -13.50 10.99
C GLN A 440 27.73 -12.91 10.22
N PHE A 441 27.33 -11.68 10.53
CA PHE A 441 26.17 -11.02 9.94
C PHE A 441 26.53 -9.67 9.34
N GLN A 442 25.75 -9.26 8.35
CA GLN A 442 25.79 -7.94 7.75
C GLN A 442 24.36 -7.37 7.67
N PRO A 443 24.18 -6.04 7.82
CA PRO A 443 22.86 -5.44 7.68
C PRO A 443 22.36 -5.63 6.25
N ILE A 444 21.08 -5.97 6.09
CA ILE A 444 20.45 -6.09 4.78
C ILE A 444 20.43 -4.71 4.11
N SER A 445 20.79 -4.67 2.84
CA SER A 445 20.63 -3.46 2.01
C SER A 445 19.42 -3.60 1.10
N ALA A 446 18.70 -2.49 0.87
CA ALA A 446 17.63 -2.47 -0.12
C ALA A 446 18.21 -2.78 -1.52
N GLY A 447 17.57 -3.70 -2.25
CA GLY A 447 18.03 -4.24 -3.52
C GLY A 447 19.04 -5.39 -3.40
N GLN A 448 19.38 -5.83 -2.18
CA GLN A 448 20.23 -7.00 -1.99
C GLN A 448 19.51 -8.27 -2.44
N THR A 449 20.22 -9.10 -3.21
CA THR A 449 19.68 -10.30 -3.85
C THR A 449 20.44 -11.54 -3.44
N TRP A 450 19.74 -12.64 -3.25
CA TRP A 450 20.30 -13.96 -2.99
C TRP A 450 19.76 -14.95 -4.01
N GLU A 451 20.61 -15.39 -4.93
CA GLU A 451 20.25 -16.39 -5.95
C GLU A 451 20.65 -17.78 -5.46
N ILE A 452 19.67 -18.67 -5.26
CA ILE A 452 19.91 -20.05 -4.83
C ILE A 452 19.94 -20.97 -6.04
N ILE A 453 18.96 -20.78 -6.92
CA ILE A 453 18.93 -21.40 -8.24
C ILE A 453 18.86 -20.24 -9.24
N PRO A 454 19.98 -19.89 -9.89
CA PRO A 454 19.98 -18.83 -10.89
C PRO A 454 19.17 -19.27 -12.11
N GLN A 455 18.79 -18.31 -12.94
CA GLN A 455 18.13 -18.61 -14.21
C GLN A 455 19.17 -19.10 -15.24
N ASN A 456 18.96 -20.29 -15.82
CA ASN A 456 19.82 -20.86 -16.85
C ASN A 456 19.55 -20.19 -18.23
N ALA A 457 20.05 -18.97 -18.43
CA ALA A 457 20.24 -18.28 -19.72
C ALA A 457 19.03 -18.05 -20.68
N TRP A 458 18.62 -16.77 -20.74
CA TRP A 458 17.99 -15.96 -21.82
C TRP A 458 16.49 -16.05 -22.19
N GLN A 459 15.94 -14.84 -22.35
CA GLN A 459 14.76 -14.42 -23.13
C GLN A 459 13.39 -14.92 -22.66
N ALA A 460 13.19 -16.16 -22.24
CA ALA A 460 11.83 -16.65 -22.01
C ALA A 460 11.04 -15.88 -20.93
N GLY A 461 11.66 -15.53 -19.79
CA GLY A 461 11.03 -14.75 -18.73
C GLY A 461 10.77 -13.29 -19.10
N GLU A 462 11.76 -12.65 -19.72
CA GLU A 462 11.67 -11.29 -20.26
C GLU A 462 10.62 -11.19 -21.39
N LEU A 463 10.57 -12.20 -22.27
CA LEU A 463 9.58 -12.34 -23.33
C LEU A 463 8.19 -12.61 -22.75
N LEU A 464 8.05 -13.44 -21.72
CA LEU A 464 6.78 -13.62 -21.02
C LEU A 464 6.27 -12.28 -20.47
N GLN A 465 7.14 -11.47 -19.86
CA GLN A 465 6.77 -10.12 -19.42
C GLN A 465 6.32 -9.23 -20.58
N VAL A 466 7.01 -9.26 -21.72
CA VAL A 466 6.57 -8.56 -22.95
C VAL A 466 5.21 -9.07 -23.44
N LEU A 467 5.02 -10.39 -23.50
CA LEU A 467 3.82 -11.04 -24.01
C LEU A 467 2.58 -10.79 -23.13
N GLU A 468 2.79 -10.61 -21.85
CA GLU A 468 1.73 -10.31 -20.87
C GLU A 468 1.42 -8.81 -20.74
N THR A 469 2.17 -7.94 -21.42
CA THR A 469 1.86 -6.50 -21.44
C THR A 469 0.41 -6.27 -21.86
N PRO A 470 -0.30 -5.27 -21.28
CA PRO A 470 -1.63 -4.88 -21.75
C PRO A 470 -1.66 -4.57 -23.26
N LEU A 471 -0.52 -4.14 -23.82
CA LEU A 471 -0.36 -3.90 -25.25
C LEU A 471 -0.50 -5.17 -26.09
N LEU A 472 0.10 -6.29 -25.67
CA LEU A 472 0.10 -7.55 -26.41
C LEU A 472 -0.91 -8.59 -25.88
N SER A 473 -1.59 -8.25 -24.79
CA SER A 473 -2.70 -9.02 -24.25
C SER A 473 -3.85 -9.08 -25.25
N GLY A 474 -4.38 -10.27 -25.52
CA GLY A 474 -5.41 -10.48 -26.54
C GLY A 474 -4.92 -10.43 -28.00
N ILE A 475 -3.66 -10.04 -28.26
CA ILE A 475 -3.08 -10.08 -29.62
C ILE A 475 -2.81 -11.53 -30.06
N GLU A 476 -3.06 -11.81 -31.35
CA GLU A 476 -2.85 -13.13 -31.94
C GLU A 476 -1.40 -13.63 -31.79
N LYS A 477 -1.23 -14.95 -31.65
CA LYS A 477 0.08 -15.62 -31.50
C LYS A 477 1.09 -15.23 -32.59
N ASN A 478 0.65 -15.08 -33.84
CA ASN A 478 1.53 -14.72 -34.95
C ASN A 478 2.07 -13.29 -34.83
N TRP A 479 1.23 -12.34 -34.42
CA TRP A 479 1.67 -10.97 -34.14
C TRP A 479 2.64 -10.89 -32.97
N ARG A 480 2.39 -11.65 -31.90
CA ARG A 480 3.33 -11.77 -30.78
C ARG A 480 4.70 -12.26 -31.22
N ALA A 481 4.74 -13.30 -32.06
CA ALA A 481 5.98 -13.81 -32.63
C ALA A 481 6.70 -12.77 -33.50
N ALA A 482 5.96 -12.02 -34.33
CA ALA A 482 6.52 -10.95 -35.16
C ALA A 482 7.12 -9.82 -34.33
N VAL A 483 6.41 -9.35 -33.29
CA VAL A 483 6.92 -8.32 -32.35
C VAL A 483 8.22 -8.76 -31.70
N ILE A 484 8.26 -10.00 -31.21
CA ILE A 484 9.46 -10.57 -30.59
C ILE A 484 10.61 -10.66 -31.59
N SER A 485 10.34 -11.16 -32.81
CA SER A 485 11.36 -11.37 -33.82
C SER A 485 11.91 -10.07 -34.41
N GLN A 486 11.14 -8.99 -34.44
CA GLN A 486 11.53 -7.70 -35.02
C GLN A 486 12.00 -6.70 -33.95
N GLY A 487 11.75 -6.98 -32.67
CA GLY A 487 12.19 -6.16 -31.56
C GLY A 487 13.65 -6.38 -31.20
N ALA A 488 14.33 -5.33 -30.75
CA ALA A 488 15.68 -5.40 -30.21
C ALA A 488 15.69 -5.03 -28.73
N VAL A 489 16.33 -5.85 -27.89
CA VAL A 489 16.50 -5.53 -26.48
C VAL A 489 17.55 -4.43 -26.34
N LYS A 490 17.21 -3.37 -25.60
CA LYS A 490 18.11 -2.26 -25.23
C LYS A 490 18.13 -2.11 -23.71
N GLU A 491 19.29 -1.78 -23.18
CA GLU A 491 19.50 -1.51 -21.75
C GLU A 491 19.95 -0.07 -21.56
N TYR A 492 19.48 0.54 -20.47
CA TYR A 492 19.77 1.91 -20.07
C TYR A 492 20.07 1.95 -18.57
N SER A 493 21.10 2.69 -18.21
CA SER A 493 21.43 3.02 -16.83
C SER A 493 20.47 4.09 -16.28
N LYS A 494 20.30 4.12 -14.96
CA LYS A 494 19.52 5.17 -14.29
C LYS A 494 20.02 6.56 -14.69
N GLY A 495 19.09 7.43 -15.08
CA GLY A 495 19.35 8.80 -15.49
C GLY A 495 19.63 8.98 -16.98
N GLU A 496 19.80 7.88 -17.74
CA GLU A 496 19.94 7.97 -19.20
C GLU A 496 18.61 8.33 -19.86
N THR A 497 18.70 9.13 -20.92
CA THR A 497 17.56 9.52 -21.76
C THR A 497 17.34 8.48 -22.84
N ILE A 498 16.14 7.91 -22.90
CA ILE A 498 15.76 6.90 -23.92
C ILE A 498 15.21 7.60 -25.16
N VAL A 499 14.36 8.61 -24.94
CA VAL A 499 13.70 9.38 -25.98
C VAL A 499 13.78 10.84 -25.58
N GLU A 500 14.19 11.70 -26.52
CA GLU A 500 14.20 13.14 -26.33
C GLU A 500 13.03 13.79 -27.08
N ARG A 501 12.39 14.78 -26.45
CA ARG A 501 11.35 15.61 -27.09
C ARG A 501 11.87 16.25 -28.38
N GLU A 502 10.98 16.45 -29.34
CA GLU A 502 11.26 16.91 -30.71
C GLU A 502 12.10 15.94 -31.54
N GLY A 503 12.53 14.80 -30.97
CA GLY A 503 13.17 13.73 -31.71
C GLY A 503 12.26 13.21 -32.84
N THR A 504 12.86 12.84 -33.97
CA THR A 504 12.12 12.34 -35.14
C THR A 504 12.10 10.81 -35.23
N GLY A 505 12.69 10.12 -34.24
CA GLY A 505 12.76 8.65 -34.21
C GLY A 505 11.39 7.98 -34.23
N LYS A 506 11.22 6.98 -35.12
CA LYS A 506 9.97 6.22 -35.33
C LYS A 506 10.07 4.81 -34.75
N ARG A 507 10.28 4.74 -33.44
CA ARG A 507 10.34 3.49 -32.67
C ARG A 507 9.29 3.49 -31.55
N VAL A 508 8.80 2.31 -31.21
CA VAL A 508 7.98 2.08 -30.01
C VAL A 508 8.80 1.23 -29.05
N TYR A 509 8.72 1.53 -27.76
CA TYR A 509 9.50 0.85 -26.73
C TYR A 509 8.53 0.17 -25.77
N ILE A 510 8.78 -1.10 -25.44
CA ILE A 510 8.05 -1.84 -24.41
C ILE A 510 9.01 -2.09 -23.25
N ILE A 511 8.65 -1.71 -22.03
CA ILE A 511 9.52 -1.90 -20.86
C ILE A 511 9.46 -3.36 -20.42
N ILE A 512 10.63 -4.01 -20.45
CA ILE A 512 10.83 -5.40 -20.02
C ILE A 512 11.14 -5.44 -18.52
N SER A 513 12.00 -4.55 -18.02
CA SER A 513 12.27 -4.44 -16.59
C SER A 513 12.76 -3.04 -16.26
N GLY A 514 12.56 -2.61 -15.02
CA GLY A 514 12.93 -1.27 -14.59
C GLY A 514 11.80 -0.26 -14.68
N SER A 515 12.13 1.00 -14.39
CA SER A 515 11.19 2.12 -14.41
C SER A 515 11.78 3.32 -15.14
N ALA A 516 10.91 4.15 -15.70
CA ALA A 516 11.24 5.41 -16.36
C ALA A 516 10.25 6.50 -15.98
N ARG A 517 10.64 7.76 -16.17
CA ARG A 517 9.78 8.94 -16.01
C ARG A 517 9.62 9.68 -17.34
N VAL A 518 8.46 10.30 -17.50
CA VAL A 518 8.07 11.08 -18.67
C VAL A 518 8.08 12.56 -18.29
N LEU A 519 8.86 13.36 -19.01
CA LEU A 519 8.97 14.80 -18.83
C LEU A 519 8.32 15.56 -19.98
N ASP A 520 7.63 16.66 -19.67
CA ASP A 520 7.04 17.56 -20.66
C ASP A 520 8.00 18.69 -21.13
N GLU A 521 7.45 19.73 -21.78
CA GLU A 521 8.21 20.90 -22.26
C GLU A 521 8.89 21.71 -21.15
N ILE A 522 8.27 21.80 -19.98
CA ILE A 522 8.81 22.55 -18.84
C ILE A 522 9.68 21.65 -17.94
N LYS A 523 9.98 20.42 -18.40
CA LYS A 523 10.73 19.39 -17.67
C LYS A 523 10.03 18.94 -16.37
N GLU A 524 8.72 19.13 -16.28
CA GLU A 524 7.92 18.57 -15.21
C GLU A 524 7.61 17.10 -15.49
N GLU A 525 7.60 16.29 -14.42
CA GLU A 525 7.26 14.87 -14.52
C GLU A 525 5.75 14.71 -14.66
N ILE A 526 5.32 14.21 -15.83
CA ILE A 526 3.89 14.07 -16.16
C ILE A 526 3.40 12.61 -16.08
N ALA A 527 4.30 11.63 -16.08
CA ALA A 527 3.99 10.22 -15.90
C ALA A 527 5.21 9.41 -15.45
N GLN A 528 4.94 8.24 -14.88
CA GLN A 528 5.92 7.20 -14.57
C GLN A 528 5.55 5.94 -15.32
N LEU A 529 6.55 5.22 -15.84
CA LEU A 529 6.42 4.01 -16.62
C LEU A 529 7.18 2.86 -15.95
N TRP A 530 6.65 1.66 -16.08
CA TRP A 530 7.08 0.44 -15.40
C TRP A 530 7.20 -0.74 -16.36
N THR A 531 7.77 -1.86 -15.90
CA THR A 531 7.63 -3.15 -16.58
C THR A 531 6.19 -3.37 -17.05
N GLY A 532 6.03 -3.65 -18.35
CA GLY A 532 4.72 -3.83 -18.97
C GLY A 532 4.20 -2.60 -19.72
N ASP A 533 4.65 -1.40 -19.37
CA ASP A 533 4.29 -0.18 -20.08
C ASP A 533 5.02 -0.06 -21.42
N PHE A 534 4.49 0.76 -22.31
CA PHE A 534 5.12 1.08 -23.59
C PHE A 534 5.02 2.58 -23.87
N PHE A 535 5.90 3.08 -24.74
CA PHE A 535 5.94 4.48 -25.12
C PHE A 535 6.47 4.71 -26.53
N GLY A 536 6.14 5.88 -27.07
CA GLY A 536 6.58 6.32 -28.39
C GLY A 536 5.59 6.02 -29.53
N GLU A 537 4.48 5.35 -29.20
CA GLU A 537 3.35 5.05 -30.07
C GLU A 537 2.79 6.30 -30.75
N MET A 538 2.69 7.42 -30.03
CA MET A 538 2.09 8.65 -30.57
C MET A 538 2.86 9.22 -31.76
N ALA A 539 4.20 9.27 -31.66
CA ALA A 539 5.04 9.82 -32.72
C ALA A 539 4.97 8.97 -34.00
N VAL A 540 4.69 7.67 -33.84
CA VAL A 540 4.49 6.72 -34.93
C VAL A 540 3.07 6.83 -35.51
N MET A 541 2.04 6.85 -34.67
CA MET A 541 0.63 6.90 -35.10
C MET A 541 0.23 8.20 -35.81
N TYR A 542 0.72 9.34 -35.32
CA TYR A 542 0.39 10.66 -35.87
C TYR A 542 1.43 11.20 -36.85
N ASP A 543 2.50 10.44 -37.08
CA ASP A 543 3.67 10.88 -37.81
C ASP A 543 4.24 12.24 -37.33
N LYS A 544 4.28 12.46 -36.01
CA LYS A 544 4.78 13.69 -35.38
C LYS A 544 6.13 13.49 -34.68
N PRO A 545 6.88 14.56 -34.36
CA PRO A 545 8.00 14.50 -33.44
C PRO A 545 7.58 13.97 -32.06
N ARG A 546 8.56 13.52 -31.27
CA ARG A 546 8.34 13.13 -29.86
C ARG A 546 7.79 14.32 -29.06
N ASN A 547 6.72 14.11 -28.30
CA ASN A 547 6.07 15.17 -27.51
C ASN A 547 6.57 15.26 -26.06
N ALA A 548 7.39 14.29 -25.63
CA ALA A 548 7.91 14.18 -24.27
C ALA A 548 9.31 13.55 -24.28
N THR A 549 10.05 13.80 -23.20
CA THR A 549 11.35 13.18 -22.93
C THR A 549 11.17 12.02 -21.94
N ILE A 550 11.83 10.88 -22.18
CA ILE A 550 11.75 9.69 -21.34
C ILE A 550 13.12 9.42 -20.73
N ILE A 551 13.20 9.35 -19.40
CA ILE A 551 14.45 9.15 -18.64
C ILE A 551 14.33 7.94 -17.73
N ALA A 552 15.32 7.05 -17.73
CA ALA A 552 15.37 5.89 -16.85
C ALA A 552 15.46 6.31 -15.38
N THR A 553 14.64 5.71 -14.51
CA THR A 553 14.66 5.97 -13.05
C THR A 553 15.27 4.82 -12.23
N SER A 554 15.46 3.66 -12.85
CA SER A 554 16.25 2.51 -12.39
C SER A 554 17.10 2.00 -13.57
N PRO A 555 17.97 0.97 -13.39
CA PRO A 555 18.39 0.16 -14.53
C PRO A 555 17.16 -0.29 -15.32
N LEU A 556 17.12 0.01 -16.61
CA LEU A 556 15.94 -0.12 -17.47
C LEU A 556 16.28 -0.97 -18.70
N LYS A 557 15.46 -1.98 -18.96
CA LYS A 557 15.54 -2.84 -20.14
C LYS A 557 14.25 -2.69 -20.93
N VAL A 558 14.36 -2.47 -22.24
CA VAL A 558 13.22 -2.29 -23.15
C VAL A 558 13.35 -3.15 -24.39
N LEU A 559 12.22 -3.55 -24.98
CA LEU A 559 12.13 -4.03 -26.35
C LEU A 559 11.85 -2.84 -27.27
N GLU A 560 12.81 -2.48 -28.10
CA GLU A 560 12.67 -1.46 -29.14
C GLU A 560 12.11 -2.09 -30.42
N LEU A 561 10.91 -1.65 -30.82
CA LEU A 561 10.18 -2.14 -31.99
C LEU A 561 10.17 -1.08 -33.13
N PRO A 562 10.36 -1.49 -34.40
CA PRO A 562 10.09 -0.64 -35.56
C PRO A 562 8.64 -0.11 -35.58
N GLY A 563 8.46 1.18 -35.88
CA GLY A 563 7.14 1.82 -35.86
C GLY A 563 6.17 1.29 -36.93
N ASP A 564 6.67 0.88 -38.09
CA ASP A 564 5.90 0.24 -39.16
C ASP A 564 5.30 -1.11 -38.71
N ILE A 565 6.10 -1.96 -38.05
CA ILE A 565 5.61 -3.22 -37.47
C ILE A 565 4.52 -2.96 -36.42
N PHE A 566 4.72 -1.97 -35.55
CA PHE A 566 3.71 -1.56 -34.58
C PHE A 566 2.41 -1.11 -35.26
N LEU A 567 2.48 -0.30 -36.32
CA LEU A 567 1.30 0.21 -37.01
C LEU A 567 0.48 -0.90 -37.67
N GLU A 568 1.13 -1.83 -38.36
CA GLU A 568 0.45 -2.96 -39.01
C GLU A 568 -0.23 -3.87 -37.97
N MET A 569 0.45 -4.14 -36.86
CA MET A 569 -0.12 -4.86 -35.72
C MET A 569 -1.32 -4.10 -35.13
N ALA A 570 -1.17 -2.80 -34.86
CA ALA A 570 -2.20 -2.02 -34.20
C ALA A 570 -3.47 -1.89 -35.07
N LYS A 571 -3.32 -1.75 -36.38
CA LYS A 571 -4.44 -1.66 -37.33
C LYS A 571 -5.17 -3.00 -37.45
N SER A 572 -4.44 -4.10 -37.63
CA SER A 572 -5.05 -5.42 -37.81
C SER A 572 -5.75 -5.96 -36.56
N THR A 573 -5.41 -5.45 -35.37
CA THR A 573 -5.97 -5.89 -34.09
C THR A 573 -7.06 -4.95 -33.53
N GLY A 574 -7.32 -3.79 -34.17
CA GLY A 574 -8.22 -2.76 -33.64
C GLY A 574 -7.64 -1.94 -32.48
N LEU A 575 -6.38 -2.18 -32.11
CA LEU A 575 -5.66 -1.42 -31.09
C LEU A 575 -5.45 0.05 -31.53
N TYR A 576 -5.27 0.31 -32.83
CA TYR A 576 -5.08 1.67 -33.35
C TYR A 576 -6.24 2.60 -32.98
N ASP A 577 -7.48 2.15 -33.21
CA ASP A 577 -8.68 2.93 -32.90
C ASP A 577 -8.87 3.10 -31.38
N SER A 578 -8.55 2.06 -30.61
CA SER A 578 -8.60 2.09 -29.14
C SER A 578 -7.63 3.13 -28.57
N LEU A 579 -6.39 3.17 -29.06
CA LEU A 579 -5.40 4.17 -28.66
C LEU A 579 -5.81 5.57 -29.09
N LEU A 580 -6.33 5.73 -30.32
CA LEU A 580 -6.82 7.01 -30.83
C LEU A 580 -7.94 7.58 -29.94
N ALA A 581 -8.92 6.77 -29.55
CA ALA A 581 -10.01 7.17 -28.66
C ALA A 581 -9.49 7.64 -27.30
N ILE A 582 -8.56 6.88 -26.69
CA ILE A 582 -7.92 7.23 -25.41
C ILE A 582 -7.19 8.58 -25.51
N HIS A 583 -6.42 8.80 -26.57
CA HIS A 583 -5.65 10.04 -26.76
C HIS A 583 -6.54 11.29 -26.92
N GLN A 584 -7.72 11.17 -27.55
CA GLN A 584 -8.62 12.31 -27.73
C GLN A 584 -9.18 12.83 -26.41
N VAL A 585 -9.45 11.93 -25.45
CA VAL A 585 -10.06 12.31 -24.17
C VAL A 585 -9.03 12.61 -23.08
N ARG A 586 -7.83 12.01 -23.12
CA ARG A 586 -6.79 12.13 -22.07
C ARG A 586 -6.50 13.57 -21.62
N PRO A 587 -6.27 14.58 -22.50
CA PRO A 587 -5.99 15.96 -22.06
C PRO A 587 -7.12 16.61 -21.25
N MET A 588 -8.34 16.09 -21.42
CA MET A 588 -9.53 16.56 -20.70
C MET A 588 -9.56 15.98 -19.29
N PHE A 589 -9.15 14.72 -19.13
CA PHE A 589 -9.17 13.98 -17.86
C PHE A 589 -8.02 14.32 -16.90
N LEU A 590 -6.85 14.71 -17.41
CA LEU A 590 -5.72 15.19 -16.58
C LEU A 590 -6.07 16.41 -15.72
N ARG A 591 -7.21 17.06 -15.98
CA ARG A 591 -7.72 18.23 -15.24
C ARG A 591 -8.64 17.87 -14.07
N PHE A 592 -8.94 16.58 -13.86
CA PHE A 592 -9.71 16.09 -12.72
C PHE A 592 -8.73 15.60 -11.65
N PRO A 593 -8.54 16.30 -10.51
CA PRO A 593 -7.59 15.87 -9.48
C PRO A 593 -7.83 14.42 -9.03
N THR A 594 -9.10 14.03 -8.91
CA THR A 594 -9.54 12.67 -8.58
C THR A 594 -9.05 11.60 -9.57
N ILE A 595 -8.93 11.93 -10.87
CA ILE A 595 -8.55 10.98 -11.93
C ILE A 595 -7.06 11.09 -12.26
N LYS A 596 -6.48 12.29 -12.22
CA LYS A 596 -5.05 12.56 -12.47
C LYS A 596 -4.15 11.71 -11.58
N ASN A 597 -4.56 11.48 -10.34
CA ASN A 597 -3.78 10.75 -9.34
C ASN A 597 -4.05 9.23 -9.34
N LEU A 598 -4.85 8.73 -10.28
CA LEU A 598 -5.06 7.29 -10.48
C LEU A 598 -3.90 6.66 -11.28
N PRO A 599 -3.63 5.36 -11.12
CA PRO A 599 -2.72 4.62 -11.99
C PRO A 599 -3.11 4.76 -13.47
N PHE A 600 -2.11 4.76 -14.35
CA PHE A 600 -2.33 4.90 -15.79
C PHE A 600 -3.24 3.82 -16.37
N SER A 601 -3.14 2.58 -15.86
CA SER A 601 -4.01 1.46 -16.23
C SER A 601 -5.47 1.75 -15.90
N VAL A 602 -5.76 2.32 -14.73
CA VAL A 602 -7.10 2.74 -14.29
C VAL A 602 -7.60 3.93 -15.12
N GLN A 603 -6.74 4.93 -15.33
CA GLN A 603 -7.05 6.07 -16.18
C GLN A 603 -7.47 5.63 -17.58
N ASN A 604 -6.72 4.72 -18.22
CA ASN A 604 -7.04 4.22 -19.55
C ASN A 604 -8.37 3.46 -19.58
N LYS A 605 -8.72 2.70 -18.54
CA LYS A 605 -10.06 2.07 -18.42
C LYS A 605 -11.18 3.11 -18.31
N ILE A 606 -10.95 4.22 -17.60
CA ILE A 606 -11.91 5.34 -17.56
C ILE A 606 -12.04 5.98 -18.95
N TYR A 607 -10.91 6.19 -19.63
CA TYR A 607 -10.88 6.85 -20.95
C TYR A 607 -11.59 6.04 -22.03
N SER A 608 -11.48 4.70 -21.99
CA SER A 608 -12.10 3.83 -23.00
C SER A 608 -13.63 3.75 -22.89
N VAL A 609 -14.22 4.14 -21.76
CA VAL A 609 -15.67 4.05 -21.53
C VAL A 609 -16.39 5.40 -21.41
N ALA A 610 -15.65 6.50 -21.45
CA ALA A 610 -16.20 7.85 -21.31
C ALA A 610 -16.62 8.45 -22.66
N THR A 611 -17.76 9.13 -22.69
CA THR A 611 -18.29 9.79 -23.89
C THR A 611 -18.54 11.28 -23.64
N LYS A 612 -18.24 12.14 -24.62
CA LYS A 612 -18.44 13.59 -24.51
C LYS A 612 -19.88 14.00 -24.84
N VAL A 613 -20.45 14.90 -24.04
CA VAL A 613 -21.80 15.47 -24.24
C VAL A 613 -21.78 17.00 -24.04
N ARG A 614 -22.68 17.70 -24.74
CA ARG A 614 -22.91 19.14 -24.58
C ARG A 614 -24.29 19.39 -23.97
N VAL A 615 -24.37 20.39 -23.10
CA VAL A 615 -25.62 20.86 -22.48
C VAL A 615 -25.65 22.38 -22.51
N GLU A 616 -26.83 22.97 -22.67
CA GLU A 616 -27.05 24.42 -22.74
C GLU A 616 -27.33 25.00 -21.35
N ALA A 617 -27.12 26.30 -21.18
CA ALA A 617 -27.50 26.98 -19.94
C ALA A 617 -28.99 26.79 -19.63
N GLY A 618 -29.30 26.32 -18.41
CA GLY A 618 -30.67 26.01 -17.97
C GLY A 618 -31.05 24.54 -18.08
N ASP A 619 -30.29 23.72 -18.79
CA ASP A 619 -30.57 22.28 -18.91
C ASP A 619 -30.48 21.59 -17.55
N ILE A 620 -31.48 20.75 -17.26
CA ILE A 620 -31.48 19.89 -16.08
C ILE A 620 -30.78 18.58 -16.43
N ILE A 621 -29.55 18.41 -15.94
CA ILE A 621 -28.68 17.27 -16.22
C ILE A 621 -29.05 16.07 -15.35
N ILE A 622 -29.40 16.33 -14.08
CA ILE A 622 -29.88 15.33 -13.13
C ILE A 622 -31.15 15.86 -12.48
N ARG A 623 -32.21 15.04 -12.43
CA ARG A 623 -33.42 15.33 -11.66
C ARG A 623 -33.42 14.51 -10.37
N ARG A 624 -33.73 15.18 -9.27
CA ARG A 624 -33.90 14.54 -7.96
C ARG A 624 -35.04 13.52 -8.02
N GLY A 625 -34.84 12.39 -7.35
CA GLY A 625 -35.84 11.32 -7.24
C GLY A 625 -35.80 10.32 -8.40
N GLU A 626 -35.10 10.63 -9.49
CA GLU A 626 -34.87 9.69 -10.58
C GLU A 626 -33.83 8.63 -10.20
N VAL A 627 -33.88 7.51 -10.91
CA VAL A 627 -32.84 6.47 -10.82
C VAL A 627 -31.56 7.03 -11.46
N GLY A 628 -30.46 6.97 -10.72
CA GLY A 628 -29.16 7.31 -11.26
C GLY A 628 -28.66 6.24 -12.21
N ASP A 629 -28.12 6.65 -13.35
CA ASP A 629 -27.76 5.78 -14.47
C ASP A 629 -26.43 6.15 -15.12
N SER A 630 -25.78 7.21 -14.64
CA SER A 630 -24.55 7.75 -15.22
C SER A 630 -23.75 8.57 -14.20
N LEU A 631 -22.42 8.53 -14.36
CA LEU A 631 -21.45 9.44 -13.73
C LEU A 631 -21.10 10.55 -14.72
N TYR A 632 -20.96 11.78 -14.24
CA TYR A 632 -20.64 12.94 -15.06
C TYR A 632 -19.36 13.61 -14.57
N GLY A 633 -18.63 14.24 -15.49
CA GLY A 633 -17.54 15.16 -15.15
C GLY A 633 -17.52 16.40 -16.02
N ILE A 634 -17.23 17.55 -15.42
CA ILE A 634 -17.31 18.86 -16.09
C ILE A 634 -16.00 19.17 -16.82
N LEU A 635 -16.05 19.15 -18.16
CA LEU A 635 -14.91 19.45 -19.01
C LEU A 635 -14.74 20.96 -19.23
N ARG A 636 -15.87 21.67 -19.33
CA ARG A 636 -16.00 23.13 -19.47
C ARG A 636 -17.38 23.57 -18.99
N GLY A 637 -17.47 24.77 -18.41
CA GLY A 637 -18.71 25.36 -17.91
C GLY A 637 -18.87 25.23 -16.39
N LYS A 638 -20.07 25.52 -15.89
CA LYS A 638 -20.45 25.43 -14.48
C LYS A 638 -21.88 24.92 -14.33
N VAL A 639 -22.12 24.13 -13.29
CA VAL A 639 -23.43 23.54 -12.97
C VAL A 639 -23.76 23.78 -11.50
N ASN A 640 -25.04 23.90 -11.17
CA ASN A 640 -25.53 24.12 -9.81
C ASN A 640 -26.22 22.87 -9.28
N VAL A 641 -25.86 22.47 -8.05
CA VAL A 641 -26.56 21.43 -7.29
C VAL A 641 -27.66 22.09 -6.46
N VAL A 642 -28.91 21.71 -6.68
CA VAL A 642 -30.08 22.36 -6.08
C VAL A 642 -30.95 21.33 -5.35
N LEU A 643 -31.30 21.62 -4.09
CA LEU A 643 -32.20 20.80 -3.27
C LEU A 643 -33.27 21.70 -2.64
N ASN A 644 -34.55 21.37 -2.86
CA ASN A 644 -35.70 22.15 -2.37
C ASN A 644 -35.55 23.65 -2.68
N ASP A 645 -35.26 23.98 -3.95
CA ASP A 645 -35.04 25.33 -4.48
C ASP A 645 -33.86 26.11 -3.86
N ARG A 646 -33.10 25.48 -2.97
CA ARG A 646 -31.86 26.02 -2.41
C ARG A 646 -30.66 25.47 -3.17
N ARG A 647 -29.81 26.37 -3.66
CA ARG A 647 -28.49 26.00 -4.19
C ARG A 647 -27.60 25.49 -3.05
N LEU A 648 -27.20 24.23 -3.11
CA LEU A 648 -26.28 23.61 -2.17
C LEU A 648 -24.83 23.92 -2.54
N ALA A 649 -24.49 23.81 -3.83
CA ALA A 649 -23.14 24.02 -4.33
C ALA A 649 -23.15 24.45 -5.80
N THR A 650 -22.06 25.08 -6.23
CA THR A 650 -21.72 25.29 -7.65
C THR A 650 -20.50 24.43 -7.97
N LEU A 651 -20.61 23.59 -9.00
CA LEU A 651 -19.53 22.74 -9.46
C LEU A 651 -18.90 23.33 -10.72
N TYR A 652 -17.58 23.21 -10.81
CA TYR A 652 -16.77 23.79 -11.85
C TYR A 652 -16.03 22.72 -12.64
N ARG A 653 -15.37 23.15 -13.72
CA ARG A 653 -14.43 22.32 -14.48
C ARG A 653 -13.53 21.47 -13.57
N GLY A 654 -13.46 20.18 -13.86
CA GLY A 654 -12.68 19.21 -13.07
C GLY A 654 -13.46 18.54 -11.93
N HIS A 655 -14.70 18.97 -11.65
CA HIS A 655 -15.56 18.29 -10.67
C HIS A 655 -16.33 17.13 -11.32
N LEU A 656 -16.48 16.05 -10.55
CA LEU A 656 -17.38 14.93 -10.85
C LEU A 656 -18.75 15.17 -10.21
N PHE A 657 -19.81 14.58 -10.74
CA PHE A 657 -21.11 14.54 -10.07
C PHE A 657 -21.96 13.34 -10.51
N GLY A 658 -22.95 12.98 -9.67
CA GLY A 658 -23.84 11.86 -9.91
C GLY A 658 -23.36 10.52 -9.30
N GLU A 659 -22.18 10.48 -8.68
CA GLU A 659 -21.60 9.28 -8.08
C GLU A 659 -22.40 8.73 -6.88
N MET A 660 -23.07 9.59 -6.10
CA MET A 660 -23.90 9.17 -4.96
C MET A 660 -24.94 8.12 -5.36
N ALA A 661 -25.70 8.39 -6.42
CA ALA A 661 -26.76 7.47 -6.87
C ALA A 661 -26.21 6.16 -7.47
N LEU A 662 -24.93 6.13 -7.87
CA LEU A 662 -24.31 4.92 -8.39
C LEU A 662 -23.75 4.02 -7.27
N LEU A 663 -23.28 4.63 -6.17
CA LEU A 663 -22.64 3.91 -5.06
C LEU A 663 -23.56 3.63 -3.86
N GLU A 664 -24.64 4.39 -3.71
CA GLU A 664 -25.61 4.26 -2.63
C GLU A 664 -26.95 3.69 -3.14
N ASN A 665 -28.06 4.32 -2.77
CA ASN A 665 -29.43 3.79 -2.86
C ASN A 665 -30.02 3.79 -4.27
N GLY A 666 -29.22 4.08 -5.31
CA GLY A 666 -29.71 4.15 -6.69
C GLY A 666 -30.42 5.44 -7.07
N ILE A 667 -30.82 6.30 -6.11
CA ILE A 667 -31.68 7.47 -6.34
C ILE A 667 -30.89 8.78 -6.33
N ARG A 668 -31.18 9.68 -7.27
CA ARG A 668 -30.61 11.03 -7.34
C ARG A 668 -31.11 11.89 -6.17
N THR A 669 -30.18 12.41 -5.38
CA THR A 669 -30.47 13.12 -4.12
C THR A 669 -30.79 14.61 -4.31
N ALA A 670 -30.32 15.23 -5.40
CA ALA A 670 -30.51 16.64 -5.72
C ALA A 670 -30.62 16.86 -7.24
N ASN A 671 -31.17 18.01 -7.66
CA ASN A 671 -31.13 18.44 -9.05
C ASN A 671 -29.73 18.95 -9.40
N VAL A 672 -29.27 18.73 -10.63
CA VAL A 672 -28.07 19.36 -11.17
C VAL A 672 -28.44 20.09 -12.45
N ILE A 673 -28.24 21.40 -12.49
CA ILE A 673 -28.69 22.28 -13.57
C ILE A 673 -27.49 23.03 -14.14
N ALA A 674 -27.35 23.05 -15.47
CA ALA A 674 -26.32 23.83 -16.15
C ALA A 674 -26.55 25.33 -15.91
N GLU A 675 -25.55 26.03 -15.36
CA GLU A 675 -25.62 27.50 -15.20
C GLU A 675 -25.08 28.21 -16.46
N THR A 676 -24.20 27.55 -17.20
CA THR A 676 -23.71 27.99 -18.52
C THR A 676 -23.75 26.83 -19.49
N ASP A 677 -23.66 27.12 -20.78
CA ASP A 677 -23.30 26.11 -21.79
C ASP A 677 -22.06 25.35 -21.31
N SER A 678 -22.18 24.03 -21.27
CA SER A 678 -21.21 23.16 -20.63
C SER A 678 -20.88 21.96 -21.52
N GLU A 679 -19.63 21.53 -21.46
CA GLU A 679 -19.20 20.26 -22.05
C GLU A 679 -18.90 19.29 -20.89
N LEU A 680 -19.46 18.09 -20.98
CA LEU A 680 -19.37 17.04 -19.98
C LEU A 680 -18.76 15.78 -20.59
N PHE A 681 -18.18 14.93 -19.75
CA PHE A 681 -18.09 13.50 -20.07
C PHE A 681 -19.15 12.74 -19.27
N ILE A 682 -19.61 11.63 -19.83
CA ILE A 682 -20.57 10.70 -19.23
C ILE A 682 -19.98 9.30 -19.23
N ILE A 683 -20.12 8.59 -18.12
CA ILE A 683 -19.88 7.15 -18.01
C ILE A 683 -21.21 6.49 -17.62
N PRO A 684 -21.87 5.75 -18.53
CA PRO A 684 -23.11 5.04 -18.25
C PRO A 684 -22.94 3.96 -17.16
N ARG A 685 -24.02 3.63 -16.45
CA ARG A 685 -24.03 2.71 -15.31
C ARG A 685 -23.42 1.35 -15.64
N GLU A 686 -23.75 0.76 -16.79
CA GLU A 686 -23.19 -0.55 -17.18
C GLU A 686 -21.65 -0.52 -17.26
N ASN A 687 -21.11 0.51 -17.90
CA ASN A 687 -19.66 0.73 -17.99
C ASN A 687 -19.06 1.08 -16.62
N PHE A 688 -19.77 1.87 -15.82
CA PHE A 688 -19.35 2.26 -14.49
C PHE A 688 -19.27 1.06 -13.53
N ASP A 689 -20.28 0.18 -13.54
CA ASP A 689 -20.33 -1.00 -12.69
C ASP A 689 -19.21 -1.99 -13.05
N LYS A 690 -18.96 -2.18 -14.36
CA LYS A 690 -17.81 -2.95 -14.85
C LYS A 690 -16.48 -2.32 -14.39
N LEU A 691 -16.33 -1.01 -14.58
CA LEU A 691 -15.14 -0.27 -14.17
C LEU A 691 -14.91 -0.36 -12.66
N LEU A 692 -15.94 -0.27 -11.83
CA LEU A 692 -15.82 -0.43 -10.37
C LEU A 692 -15.50 -1.86 -9.95
N GLY A 693 -15.99 -2.86 -10.68
CA GLY A 693 -15.64 -4.27 -10.47
C GLY A 693 -14.15 -4.51 -10.76
N ASP A 694 -13.66 -3.92 -11.85
CA ASP A 694 -12.28 -4.04 -12.31
C ASP A 694 -11.34 -2.99 -11.70
N THR A 695 -11.84 -2.12 -10.81
CA THR A 695 -11.08 -1.04 -10.18
C THR A 695 -11.62 -0.66 -8.79
N PRO A 696 -11.33 -1.49 -7.76
CA PRO A 696 -11.40 -1.14 -6.35
C PRO A 696 -11.00 0.30 -5.97
N LEU A 697 -9.92 0.85 -6.54
CA LEU A 697 -9.43 2.21 -6.24
C LEU A 697 -10.50 3.27 -6.44
N LEU A 698 -11.14 3.18 -7.60
CA LEU A 698 -12.11 4.16 -8.05
C LEU A 698 -13.32 4.14 -7.12
N ARG A 699 -13.75 2.94 -6.69
CA ARG A 699 -14.81 2.79 -5.69
C ARG A 699 -14.45 3.49 -4.38
N TYR A 700 -13.23 3.27 -3.88
CA TYR A 700 -12.77 3.91 -2.64
C TYR A 700 -12.74 5.45 -2.76
N ILE A 701 -12.13 5.97 -3.82
CA ILE A 701 -12.01 7.43 -4.02
C ILE A 701 -13.38 8.09 -4.17
N LEU A 702 -14.29 7.49 -4.93
CA LEU A 702 -15.64 8.03 -5.09
C LEU A 702 -16.41 8.02 -3.76
N ARG A 703 -16.18 7.04 -2.88
CA ARG A 703 -16.75 7.05 -1.52
C ARG A 703 -16.18 8.16 -0.63
N MET A 704 -14.88 8.44 -0.75
CA MET A 704 -14.30 9.59 -0.06
C MET A 704 -14.98 10.90 -0.50
N LEU A 705 -15.22 11.07 -1.80
CA LEU A 705 -15.96 12.22 -2.34
C LEU A 705 -17.40 12.31 -1.81
N ILE A 706 -18.09 11.17 -1.63
CA ILE A 706 -19.44 11.16 -1.04
C ILE A 706 -19.40 11.64 0.41
N LYS A 707 -18.45 11.14 1.21
CA LYS A 707 -18.27 11.57 2.61
C LYS A 707 -17.94 13.06 2.71
N ASP A 708 -17.12 13.57 1.79
CA ASP A 708 -16.82 14.99 1.68
C ASP A 708 -18.10 15.83 1.50
N ARG A 709 -18.98 15.42 0.58
CA ARG A 709 -20.25 16.13 0.31
C ARG A 709 -21.29 16.09 1.43
N GLN A 710 -21.19 15.11 2.34
CA GLN A 710 -22.13 14.94 3.46
C GLN A 710 -21.74 15.79 4.69
N ASN A 711 -20.48 16.23 4.78
CA ASN A 711 -19.94 17.00 5.91
C ASN A 711 -20.14 18.50 5.77
#